data_AF-A0A175WET0-F1
#
_entry.id   AF-A0A175WET0-F1
#
_cell.length_a   1.000
_cell.length_b   1.000
_cell.length_c   1.000
_cell.angle_alpha   90.00
_cell.angle_beta   90.00
_cell.angle_gamma   90.00
#
_symmetry.space_group_name_H-M   'P 1'
#
loop_
_entity.id
_entity.type
_entity.pdbx_description
1 polymer ?
#
loop_
_entity_poly.entity_id
_entity_poly.type
_entity_poly.pdbx_seq_one_letter_code
_entity_poly.pdbx_strand_id
1 'polypeptide(L)'
;MGNQPINNTGLADQVAAQSPPSTVPEALTSCQLHGLFDILTHHETYAEVERFKDPSTISKYGYPFTERNPETPDKLSYATNLSAPLLAGLLRSIVLPCPGIRDLPAGFWHVRLQGILEKLAAAELSESYDKGALGTRKTLATAASAIHEVVSRGILGGVPKGPPRNLHGTYDMTDARDLARAGEDVVHELLYGDLIDELFTCATERPSLEEHSPAVRVVAEYIIIHLATLLHHVFVLSAEGPYLLKLLENVHKLLPYSMVKQTLRIGNAATMLNGMMRLLLAKVGVGALSNWVGLTQNADDGMNLLQSLEFRKSAESIEKAKGGSAPSKEQLAAVRDYLDKPREVHSNARSASVRSSKSMIITIMERSNPALSVSLSDTQHTQCLGYFSALLAARDRDEIANALCRQNPDLFTQAIKDAVASFEPMIRAIHEGVDLREHVSAAEGFLTDLINVCKAKKEARVPSVEDYIVLLKRNRQLLYNWLHQVASQCPGLRDDFCTWAKGSIKVFRQDTRTSPGSRTSPESNPAEQTNAIADTSRRKGAAGAMSSDLQHLFASQPAETRSLILSAINSHATYLSALEDLSLARMQRILDNMTTAASKPDTVPASLAPPSNPSSTATSYFSPGYWSGRSSPASPNSTPNTKPGTSANTNRDEPSPCSFSGPGMFLVRWQHLLDETPIAPATFTGAGGQLRKGKDVKGVLARGKTVAQVGGAAWGKDKDGNGGGGGGGGGGGGWDPAVLARMAEEEVPTAPDTAVVVEALGEGFRQLVAGLVRS
;
A
#
# COMPACT_ATOMS: atom_id res chain seq x y z
N MET A 1 49.02 -36.61 -10.26
CA MET A 1 48.27 -37.74 -9.66
C MET A 1 47.49 -37.20 -8.47
N GLY A 2 46.16 -37.36 -8.47
CA GLY A 2 45.27 -37.21 -7.31
C GLY A 2 45.21 -35.85 -6.62
N ASN A 3 44.42 -34.90 -7.15
CA ASN A 3 43.88 -33.79 -6.37
C ASN A 3 42.78 -34.35 -5.44
N GLN A 4 43.12 -34.62 -4.19
CA GLN A 4 42.16 -34.93 -3.13
C GLN A 4 41.37 -33.66 -2.75
N PRO A 5 40.03 -33.73 -2.67
CA PRO A 5 39.19 -32.58 -2.37
C PRO A 5 39.22 -32.24 -0.87
N ILE A 6 39.30 -30.94 -0.60
CA ILE A 6 39.27 -30.36 0.76
C ILE A 6 37.86 -30.56 1.33
N ASN A 7 37.74 -31.50 2.27
CA ASN A 7 36.55 -31.70 3.10
C ASN A 7 36.40 -30.51 4.07
N ASN A 8 35.51 -29.58 3.74
CA ASN A 8 35.02 -28.57 4.68
C ASN A 8 33.92 -29.18 5.57
N THR A 9 34.30 -30.08 6.48
CA THR A 9 33.46 -30.45 7.62
C THR A 9 33.78 -29.49 8.77
N GLY A 10 33.07 -28.36 8.83
CA GLY A 10 33.34 -27.31 9.82
C GLY A 10 32.11 -26.69 10.49
N LEU A 11 30.89 -27.17 10.21
CA LEU A 11 29.66 -26.59 10.77
C LEU A 11 28.77 -27.60 11.51
N ALA A 12 29.27 -28.81 11.81
CA ALA A 12 28.50 -29.84 12.52
C ALA A 12 28.80 -29.95 14.03
N ASP A 13 29.84 -29.30 14.57
CA ASP A 13 30.32 -29.57 15.94
C ASP A 13 29.93 -28.54 17.02
N GLN A 14 28.94 -27.67 16.77
CA GLN A 14 28.43 -26.76 17.81
C GLN A 14 26.90 -26.68 17.88
N VAL A 15 26.23 -27.84 17.99
CA VAL A 15 24.94 -27.93 18.70
C VAL A 15 24.99 -29.20 19.55
N ALA A 16 25.67 -29.10 20.68
CA ALA A 16 25.67 -30.14 21.69
C ALA A 16 24.29 -30.19 22.39
N ALA A 17 23.67 -31.36 22.30
CA ALA A 17 22.72 -31.91 23.27
C ALA A 17 21.42 -31.13 23.55
N GLN A 18 20.52 -31.10 22.57
CA GLN A 18 19.11 -31.35 22.86
C GLN A 18 18.71 -32.63 22.13
N SER A 19 18.33 -33.65 22.89
CA SER A 19 17.81 -34.91 22.36
C SER A 19 16.70 -34.62 21.34
N PRO A 20 16.72 -35.18 20.12
CA PRO A 20 15.67 -34.92 19.14
C PRO A 20 14.33 -35.41 19.71
N PRO A 21 13.26 -34.60 19.64
CA PRO A 21 11.95 -35.03 20.10
C PRO A 21 11.51 -36.27 19.32
N SER A 22 11.33 -37.35 20.06
CA SER A 22 10.77 -38.62 19.62
C SER A 22 9.41 -38.37 18.96
N THR A 23 9.25 -38.75 17.70
CA THR A 23 8.04 -38.63 16.85
C THR A 23 7.60 -37.19 16.51
N VAL A 24 7.77 -36.79 15.24
CA VAL A 24 7.12 -35.58 14.70
C VAL A 24 5.60 -35.81 14.75
N PRO A 25 4.81 -34.91 15.35
CA PRO A 25 3.36 -35.07 15.41
C PRO A 25 2.76 -35.17 14.00
N GLU A 26 1.82 -36.10 13.81
CA GLU A 26 1.14 -36.27 12.52
C GLU A 26 0.19 -35.12 12.22
N ALA A 27 -0.45 -34.54 13.24
CA ALA A 27 -1.41 -33.46 13.12
C ALA A 27 -0.83 -32.13 13.63
N LEU A 28 -1.05 -31.06 12.85
CA LEU A 28 -0.75 -29.69 13.22
C LEU A 28 -1.87 -29.13 14.11
N THR A 29 -1.47 -28.33 15.10
CA THR A 29 -2.41 -27.55 15.92
C THR A 29 -3.04 -26.40 15.13
N SER A 30 -4.13 -25.81 15.64
CA SER A 30 -4.77 -24.66 15.00
C SER A 30 -3.82 -23.47 14.79
N CYS A 31 -2.94 -23.21 15.76
CA CYS A 31 -1.96 -22.13 15.67
C CYS A 31 -0.90 -22.40 14.59
N GLN A 32 -0.45 -23.66 14.48
CA GLN A 32 0.49 -24.09 13.44
C GLN A 32 -0.13 -24.04 12.04
N LEU A 33 -1.37 -24.51 11.88
CA LEU A 33 -2.10 -24.41 10.62
C LEU A 33 -2.31 -22.95 10.19
N HIS A 34 -2.63 -22.06 11.13
CA HIS A 34 -2.71 -20.64 10.86
C HIS A 34 -1.35 -20.07 10.41
N GLY A 35 -0.27 -20.39 11.13
CA GLY A 35 1.09 -19.96 10.76
C GLY A 35 1.50 -20.46 9.36
N LEU A 36 1.19 -21.72 9.05
CA LEU A 36 1.43 -22.31 7.72
C LEU A 36 0.64 -21.57 6.62
N PHE A 37 -0.65 -21.33 6.87
CA PHE A 37 -1.51 -20.62 5.94
C PHE A 37 -1.03 -19.19 5.68
N ASP A 38 -0.61 -18.50 6.74
CA ASP A 38 -0.05 -17.15 6.69
C ASP A 38 1.23 -17.08 5.84
N ILE A 39 2.16 -18.01 6.02
CA ILE A 39 3.40 -18.09 5.23
C ILE A 39 3.06 -18.29 3.75
N LEU A 40 2.26 -19.31 3.44
CA LEU A 40 2.00 -19.71 2.06
C LEU A 40 1.23 -18.64 1.29
N THR A 41 0.23 -18.01 1.90
CA THR A 41 -0.53 -16.94 1.26
C THR A 41 0.29 -15.67 1.04
N HIS A 42 1.16 -15.30 1.99
CA HIS A 42 2.07 -14.16 1.87
C HIS A 42 3.01 -14.31 0.68
N HIS A 43 3.70 -15.45 0.60
CA HIS A 43 4.69 -15.70 -0.44
C HIS A 43 4.05 -15.97 -1.81
N GLU A 44 2.95 -16.73 -1.88
CA GLU A 44 2.29 -17.00 -3.16
C GLU A 44 1.65 -15.74 -3.75
N THR A 45 1.01 -14.89 -2.92
CA THR A 45 0.44 -13.62 -3.40
C THR A 45 1.52 -12.74 -4.04
N TYR A 46 2.65 -12.56 -3.36
CA TYR A 46 3.74 -11.76 -3.90
C TYR A 46 4.35 -12.41 -5.15
N ALA A 47 4.49 -13.73 -5.17
CA ALA A 47 4.99 -14.45 -6.33
C ALA A 47 4.06 -14.30 -7.55
N GLU A 48 2.73 -14.31 -7.37
CA GLU A 48 1.77 -14.01 -8.44
C GLU A 48 1.96 -12.60 -9.00
N VAL A 49 2.15 -11.59 -8.13
CA VAL A 49 2.42 -10.21 -8.56
C VAL A 49 3.73 -10.12 -9.34
N GLU A 50 4.79 -10.83 -8.91
CA GLU A 50 6.07 -10.83 -9.63
C GLU A 50 6.00 -11.50 -11.01
N ARG A 51 5.10 -12.48 -11.21
CA ARG A 51 4.92 -13.12 -12.52
C ARG A 51 4.44 -12.16 -13.60
N PHE A 52 3.81 -11.03 -13.26
CA PHE A 52 3.39 -10.02 -14.26
C PHE A 52 4.55 -9.36 -15.01
N LYS A 53 5.81 -9.62 -14.61
CA LYS A 53 7.00 -9.27 -15.42
C LYS A 53 7.07 -10.08 -16.74
N ASP A 54 6.45 -11.25 -16.78
CA ASP A 54 6.33 -12.09 -17.96
C ASP A 54 4.99 -11.83 -18.68
N PRO A 55 4.99 -11.41 -19.96
CA PRO A 55 3.78 -11.27 -20.78
C PRO A 55 2.90 -12.52 -20.79
N SER A 56 3.50 -13.72 -20.70
CA SER A 56 2.74 -14.97 -20.73
C SER A 56 1.77 -15.10 -19.55
N THR A 57 2.06 -14.45 -18.42
CA THR A 57 1.22 -14.43 -17.23
C THR A 57 -0.17 -13.89 -17.51
N ILE A 58 -0.31 -12.87 -18.35
CA ILE A 58 -1.60 -12.28 -18.69
C ILE A 58 -2.41 -13.26 -19.54
N SER A 59 -1.80 -13.85 -20.57
CA SER A 59 -2.47 -14.85 -21.42
C SER A 59 -2.88 -16.11 -20.65
N LYS A 60 -2.15 -16.46 -19.59
CA LYS A 60 -2.40 -17.60 -18.70
C LYS A 60 -3.21 -17.24 -17.45
N TYR A 61 -3.69 -16.01 -17.32
CA TYR A 61 -4.47 -15.57 -16.16
C TYR A 61 -5.86 -16.23 -16.11
N GLY A 62 -6.40 -16.59 -17.29
CA GLY A 62 -7.75 -17.10 -17.47
C GLY A 62 -8.79 -15.97 -17.53
N TYR A 63 -10.08 -16.32 -17.46
CA TYR A 63 -11.19 -15.36 -17.57
C TYR A 63 -11.00 -14.14 -16.63
N PRO A 64 -11.13 -12.89 -17.12
CA PRO A 64 -11.68 -12.49 -18.42
C PRO A 64 -10.65 -12.32 -19.56
N PHE A 65 -9.39 -12.69 -19.34
CA PHE A 65 -8.32 -12.63 -20.34
C PHE A 65 -8.22 -13.93 -21.14
N THR A 66 -7.98 -13.82 -22.44
CA THR A 66 -7.95 -14.97 -23.34
C THR A 66 -6.55 -15.54 -23.47
N GLU A 67 -6.48 -16.86 -23.56
CA GLU A 67 -5.25 -17.56 -23.88
C GLU A 67 -4.84 -17.30 -25.33
N ARG A 68 -3.59 -16.88 -25.54
CA ARG A 68 -3.05 -16.64 -26.87
C ARG A 68 -2.58 -17.97 -27.45
N ASN A 69 -3.36 -18.58 -28.34
CA ASN A 69 -2.94 -19.76 -29.08
C ASN A 69 -2.52 -19.38 -30.52
N PRO A 70 -1.24 -19.56 -30.89
CA PRO A 70 -0.77 -19.32 -32.25
C PRO A 70 -1.47 -20.18 -33.32
N GLU A 71 -1.93 -21.38 -32.97
CA GLU A 71 -2.57 -22.33 -33.89
C GLU A 71 -4.02 -21.94 -34.20
N THR A 72 -4.70 -21.25 -33.28
CA THR A 72 -6.09 -20.84 -33.42
C THR A 72 -6.28 -19.39 -32.94
N PRO A 73 -5.72 -18.38 -33.64
CA PRO A 73 -5.70 -16.99 -33.17
C PRO A 73 -7.09 -16.38 -32.97
N ASP A 74 -8.09 -16.84 -33.73
CA ASP A 74 -9.46 -16.31 -33.67
C ASP A 74 -10.36 -17.05 -32.66
N LYS A 75 -9.89 -18.17 -32.09
CA LYS A 75 -10.69 -18.94 -31.13
C LYS A 75 -10.48 -18.40 -29.73
N LEU A 76 -11.51 -17.78 -29.17
CA LEU A 76 -11.51 -17.33 -27.78
C LEU A 76 -11.54 -18.54 -26.84
N SER A 77 -10.43 -18.79 -26.15
CA SER A 77 -10.32 -19.75 -25.06
C SER A 77 -9.71 -19.10 -23.82
N TYR A 78 -9.97 -19.67 -22.66
CA TYR A 78 -9.41 -19.25 -21.38
C TYR A 78 -8.46 -20.31 -20.87
N ALA A 79 -7.31 -19.88 -20.34
CA ALA A 79 -6.33 -20.79 -19.78
C ALA A 79 -6.92 -21.61 -18.62
N THR A 80 -6.66 -22.91 -18.62
CA THR A 80 -7.07 -23.84 -17.55
C THR A 80 -6.03 -23.93 -16.42
N ASN A 81 -4.76 -23.69 -16.74
CA ASN A 81 -3.67 -23.58 -15.78
C ASN A 81 -3.43 -22.10 -15.46
N LEU A 82 -4.03 -21.62 -14.38
CA LEU A 82 -3.99 -20.21 -14.00
C LEU A 82 -2.58 -19.81 -13.53
N SER A 83 -2.04 -18.73 -14.09
CA SER A 83 -0.74 -18.16 -13.71
C SER A 83 -0.78 -17.44 -12.35
N ALA A 84 -1.93 -16.86 -12.02
CA ALA A 84 -2.19 -16.06 -10.83
C ALA A 84 -3.59 -16.40 -10.24
N PRO A 85 -3.77 -17.61 -9.69
CA PRO A 85 -5.08 -18.08 -9.24
C PRO A 85 -5.69 -17.23 -8.12
N LEU A 86 -4.92 -16.74 -7.14
CA LEU A 86 -5.45 -15.88 -6.07
C LEU A 86 -6.02 -14.58 -6.64
N LEU A 87 -5.24 -13.89 -7.48
CA LEU A 87 -5.68 -12.67 -8.16
C LEU A 87 -6.88 -12.92 -9.06
N ALA A 88 -6.87 -14.03 -9.81
CA ALA A 88 -7.99 -14.41 -10.68
C ALA A 88 -9.27 -14.67 -9.89
N GLY A 89 -9.16 -15.35 -8.74
CA GLY A 89 -10.28 -15.58 -7.84
C GLY A 89 -10.88 -14.28 -7.31
N LEU A 90 -10.03 -13.34 -6.87
CA LEU A 90 -10.47 -12.02 -6.40
C LEU A 90 -11.14 -11.20 -7.51
N LEU A 91 -10.53 -11.14 -8.69
CA LEU A 91 -11.08 -10.41 -9.84
C LEU A 91 -12.48 -10.94 -10.19
N ARG A 92 -12.63 -12.27 -10.31
CA ARG A 92 -13.90 -12.89 -10.71
C ARG A 92 -15.00 -12.77 -9.69
N SER A 93 -14.67 -12.89 -8.41
CA SER A 93 -15.66 -13.00 -7.35
C SER A 93 -16.11 -11.65 -6.77
N ILE A 94 -15.25 -10.63 -6.82
CA ILE A 94 -15.50 -9.32 -6.21
C ILE A 94 -15.57 -8.20 -7.26
N VAL A 95 -14.60 -8.16 -8.17
CA VAL A 95 -14.42 -7.00 -9.07
C VAL A 95 -15.32 -7.09 -10.30
N LEU A 96 -15.35 -8.22 -11.01
CA LEU A 96 -16.19 -8.38 -12.21
C LEU A 96 -17.70 -8.24 -11.96
N PRO A 97 -18.26 -8.69 -10.83
CA PRO A 97 -19.68 -8.49 -10.53
C PRO A 97 -20.05 -7.05 -10.16
N CYS A 98 -19.06 -6.18 -9.93
CA CYS A 98 -19.29 -4.80 -9.51
C CYS A 98 -20.12 -4.04 -10.57
N PRO A 99 -21.18 -3.32 -10.19
CA PRO A 99 -21.94 -2.49 -11.12
C PRO A 99 -21.02 -1.57 -11.93
N GLY A 100 -21.26 -1.46 -13.25
CA GLY A 100 -20.44 -0.67 -14.17
C GLY A 100 -19.19 -1.42 -14.68
N ILE A 101 -18.58 -2.29 -13.86
CA ILE A 101 -17.53 -3.21 -14.30
C ILE A 101 -18.14 -4.43 -15.00
N ARG A 102 -19.22 -4.99 -14.45
CA ARG A 102 -19.97 -6.12 -15.03
C ARG A 102 -20.51 -5.82 -16.43
N ASP A 103 -20.71 -4.53 -16.72
CA ASP A 103 -21.31 -4.02 -17.96
C ASP A 103 -20.24 -3.65 -19.01
N LEU A 104 -18.95 -3.79 -18.69
CA LEU A 104 -17.87 -3.57 -19.65
C LEU A 104 -17.95 -4.59 -20.80
N PRO A 105 -17.74 -4.17 -22.05
CA PRO A 105 -17.76 -5.08 -23.18
C PRO A 105 -16.62 -6.10 -23.07
N ALA A 106 -16.81 -7.33 -23.55
CA ALA A 106 -15.79 -8.37 -23.47
C ALA A 106 -14.43 -7.92 -24.04
N GLY A 107 -14.45 -7.15 -25.15
CA GLY A 107 -13.25 -6.59 -25.78
C GLY A 107 -12.47 -5.61 -24.91
N PHE A 108 -13.08 -5.03 -23.86
CA PHE A 108 -12.35 -4.23 -22.87
C PHE A 108 -11.28 -5.09 -22.21
N TRP A 109 -11.63 -6.31 -21.82
CA TRP A 109 -10.74 -7.22 -21.10
C TRP A 109 -9.72 -7.87 -22.03
N HIS A 110 -10.16 -8.72 -22.96
CA HIS A 110 -9.26 -9.59 -23.72
C HIS A 110 -8.56 -8.92 -24.91
N VAL A 111 -8.97 -7.71 -25.30
CA VAL A 111 -8.29 -6.93 -26.35
C VAL A 111 -7.53 -5.76 -25.73
N ARG A 112 -8.24 -4.86 -25.05
CA ARG A 112 -7.67 -3.58 -24.63
C ARG A 112 -6.81 -3.69 -23.39
N LEU A 113 -7.39 -4.09 -22.26
CA LEU A 113 -6.64 -4.23 -21.01
C LEU A 113 -5.57 -5.32 -21.12
N GLN A 114 -5.90 -6.47 -21.70
CA GLN A 114 -4.93 -7.53 -21.99
C GLN A 114 -3.76 -7.02 -22.83
N GLY A 115 -4.03 -6.34 -23.95
CA GLY A 115 -2.97 -5.80 -24.81
C GLY A 115 -2.10 -4.78 -24.10
N ILE A 116 -2.68 -3.89 -23.29
CA ILE A 116 -1.93 -2.91 -22.47
C ILE A 116 -1.01 -3.64 -21.48
N LEU A 117 -1.55 -4.61 -20.73
CA LEU A 117 -0.77 -5.35 -19.73
C LEU A 117 0.34 -6.20 -20.36
N GLU A 118 0.06 -6.87 -21.48
CA GLU A 118 1.06 -7.62 -22.26
C GLU A 118 2.18 -6.69 -22.75
N LYS A 119 1.87 -5.49 -23.23
CA LYS A 119 2.86 -4.49 -23.67
C LYS A 119 3.69 -3.94 -22.52
N LEU A 120 3.06 -3.62 -21.38
CA LEU A 120 3.78 -3.18 -20.17
C LEU A 120 4.71 -4.29 -19.64
N ALA A 121 4.27 -5.54 -19.69
CA ALA A 121 5.11 -6.67 -19.34
C ALA A 121 6.26 -6.83 -20.35
N ALA A 122 6.00 -6.69 -21.66
CA ALA A 122 7.00 -6.83 -22.72
C ALA A 122 8.06 -5.72 -22.68
N ALA A 123 7.69 -4.51 -22.28
CA ALA A 123 8.56 -3.34 -22.17
C ALA A 123 9.78 -3.54 -21.25
N GLU A 124 9.75 -4.54 -20.36
CA GLU A 124 10.87 -4.86 -19.46
C GLU A 124 11.33 -3.62 -18.67
N LEU A 125 10.38 -3.01 -17.96
CA LEU A 125 10.68 -1.88 -17.09
C LEU A 125 11.68 -2.32 -16.01
N SER A 126 12.68 -1.48 -15.75
CA SER A 126 13.84 -1.80 -14.89
C SER A 126 13.48 -2.30 -13.48
N GLU A 127 14.36 -3.05 -12.82
CA GLU A 127 14.09 -3.53 -11.46
C GLU A 127 14.79 -2.69 -10.39
N SER A 128 14.29 -2.75 -9.15
CA SER A 128 14.97 -2.14 -7.99
C SER A 128 16.41 -2.66 -7.85
N TYR A 129 16.62 -3.92 -8.25
CA TYR A 129 17.95 -4.54 -8.32
C TYR A 129 18.90 -3.71 -9.19
N ASP A 130 18.50 -3.40 -10.42
CA ASP A 130 19.31 -2.67 -11.40
C ASP A 130 19.56 -1.22 -10.98
N LYS A 131 18.54 -0.59 -10.40
CA LYS A 131 18.62 0.81 -9.93
C LYS A 131 19.43 0.98 -8.64
N GLY A 132 19.69 -0.12 -7.91
CA GLY A 132 20.42 -0.09 -6.63
C GLY A 132 19.62 0.54 -5.48
N ALA A 133 18.31 0.72 -5.64
CA ALA A 133 17.39 1.33 -4.68
C ALA A 133 15.95 0.85 -4.92
N LEU A 134 15.08 0.95 -3.91
CA LEU A 134 13.67 0.59 -4.05
C LEU A 134 12.93 1.58 -4.95
N GLY A 135 12.41 1.11 -6.09
CA GLY A 135 11.60 1.92 -7.01
C GLY A 135 10.13 1.99 -6.59
N THR A 136 9.41 3.04 -7.03
CA THR A 136 7.97 3.21 -6.73
C THR A 136 7.15 2.01 -7.18
N ARG A 137 7.48 1.40 -8.34
CA ARG A 137 6.82 0.17 -8.81
C ARG A 137 6.96 -0.97 -7.80
N LYS A 138 8.15 -1.17 -7.22
CA LYS A 138 8.36 -2.20 -6.20
C LYS A 138 7.58 -1.86 -4.94
N THR A 139 7.62 -0.61 -4.50
CA THR A 139 6.86 -0.13 -3.33
C THR A 139 5.35 -0.34 -3.48
N LEU A 140 4.78 0.01 -4.62
CA LEU A 140 3.36 -0.20 -4.92
C LEU A 140 3.02 -1.68 -5.06
N ALA A 141 3.88 -2.47 -5.73
CA ALA A 141 3.65 -3.89 -5.89
C ALA A 141 3.66 -4.65 -4.56
N THR A 142 4.59 -4.34 -3.65
CA THR A 142 4.63 -4.96 -2.31
C THR A 142 3.46 -4.50 -1.44
N ALA A 143 3.06 -3.23 -1.54
CA ALA A 143 1.87 -2.72 -0.83
C ALA A 143 0.59 -3.44 -1.30
N ALA A 144 0.40 -3.52 -2.63
CA ALA A 144 -0.72 -4.24 -3.23
C ALA A 144 -0.71 -5.72 -2.84
N SER A 145 0.45 -6.35 -2.78
CA SER A 145 0.59 -7.75 -2.35
C SER A 145 0.17 -7.94 -0.88
N ALA A 146 0.59 -7.04 0.02
CA ALA A 146 0.25 -7.10 1.44
C ALA A 146 -1.24 -6.86 1.71
N ILE A 147 -1.93 -6.07 0.88
CA ILE A 147 -3.38 -5.92 0.95
C ILE A 147 -4.05 -7.17 0.37
N HIS A 148 -3.60 -7.62 -0.79
CA HIS A 148 -4.18 -8.75 -1.51
C HIS A 148 -4.09 -10.06 -0.72
N GLU A 149 -3.01 -10.31 0.02
CA GLU A 149 -2.87 -11.51 0.85
C GLU A 149 -3.91 -11.55 1.99
N VAL A 150 -4.29 -10.40 2.55
CA VAL A 150 -5.29 -10.32 3.63
C VAL A 150 -6.65 -10.71 3.07
N VAL A 151 -6.99 -10.17 1.89
CA VAL A 151 -8.23 -10.52 1.19
C VAL A 151 -8.22 -11.99 0.77
N SER A 152 -7.11 -12.48 0.22
CA SER A 152 -6.94 -13.88 -0.19
C SER A 152 -7.08 -14.86 0.96
N ARG A 153 -6.47 -14.57 2.12
CA ARG A 153 -6.67 -15.35 3.36
C ARG A 153 -8.14 -15.37 3.77
N GLY A 154 -8.82 -14.23 3.67
CA GLY A 154 -10.25 -14.12 3.95
C GLY A 154 -11.12 -14.98 3.02
N ILE A 155 -10.85 -14.97 1.71
CA ILE A 155 -11.59 -15.76 0.72
C ILE A 155 -11.34 -17.26 0.93
N LEU A 156 -10.08 -17.65 1.07
CA LEU A 156 -9.70 -19.07 1.17
C LEU A 156 -10.06 -19.67 2.53
N GLY A 157 -9.78 -18.95 3.62
CA GLY A 157 -10.05 -19.42 4.96
C GLY A 157 -11.51 -19.27 5.35
N GLY A 158 -12.14 -18.16 4.96
CA GLY A 158 -13.50 -17.80 5.36
C GLY A 158 -13.64 -17.54 6.87
N VAL A 159 -14.70 -16.83 7.25
CA VAL A 159 -15.11 -16.65 8.64
C VAL A 159 -16.14 -17.72 8.99
N PRO A 160 -16.00 -18.47 10.10
CA PRO A 160 -16.97 -19.47 10.50
C PRO A 160 -18.31 -18.84 10.87
N LYS A 161 -19.41 -19.55 10.58
CA LYS A 161 -20.73 -19.16 11.06
C LYS A 161 -20.80 -19.36 12.57
N GLY A 162 -21.06 -18.29 13.31
CA GLY A 162 -21.25 -18.30 14.76
C GLY A 162 -22.68 -17.92 15.17
N PRO A 163 -22.93 -17.74 16.48
CA PRO A 163 -24.17 -17.11 16.94
C PRO A 163 -24.25 -15.66 16.44
N PRO A 164 -25.48 -15.12 16.24
CA PRO A 164 -25.66 -13.70 15.92
C PRO A 164 -25.00 -12.78 16.95
N ARG A 165 -24.46 -11.66 16.51
CA ARG A 165 -23.78 -10.66 17.36
C ARG A 165 -24.74 -9.54 17.71
N ASN A 166 -24.67 -9.07 18.96
CA ASN A 166 -25.48 -7.95 19.42
C ASN A 166 -24.75 -6.62 19.16
N LEU A 167 -25.00 -6.02 18.00
CA LEU A 167 -24.40 -4.73 17.62
C LEU A 167 -24.88 -3.53 18.47
N HIS A 168 -25.95 -3.71 19.25
CA HIS A 168 -26.49 -2.72 20.20
C HIS A 168 -25.97 -2.90 21.63
N GLY A 169 -25.01 -3.80 21.82
CA GLY A 169 -24.29 -3.96 23.08
C GLY A 169 -23.47 -2.73 23.48
N THR A 170 -22.87 -2.80 24.66
CA THR A 170 -21.95 -1.80 25.18
C THR A 170 -20.54 -2.03 24.66
N TYR A 171 -19.95 -1.00 24.07
CA TYR A 171 -18.57 -0.99 23.61
C TYR A 171 -17.83 0.21 24.21
N ASP A 172 -16.65 -0.02 24.77
CA ASP A 172 -15.75 0.99 25.30
C ASP A 172 -14.84 1.55 24.18
N MET A 173 -14.99 2.83 23.87
CA MET A 173 -14.19 3.51 22.85
C MET A 173 -12.74 3.80 23.30
N THR A 174 -12.43 3.58 24.56
CA THR A 174 -11.10 3.80 25.14
C THR A 174 -10.28 2.52 25.25
N ASP A 175 -10.87 1.34 24.97
CA ASP A 175 -10.18 0.05 24.98
C ASP A 175 -9.94 -0.46 23.55
N ALA A 176 -8.66 -0.62 23.18
CA ALA A 176 -8.26 -1.14 21.89
C ALA A 176 -8.79 -2.55 21.61
N ARG A 177 -8.93 -3.39 22.64
CA ARG A 177 -9.50 -4.74 22.47
C ARG A 177 -10.98 -4.68 22.14
N ASP A 178 -11.69 -3.74 22.73
CA ASP A 178 -13.12 -3.59 22.48
C ASP A 178 -13.40 -3.01 21.07
N LEU A 179 -12.54 -2.11 20.60
CA LEU A 179 -12.54 -1.67 19.20
C LEU A 179 -12.35 -2.83 18.22
N ALA A 180 -11.39 -3.72 18.49
CA ALA A 180 -11.14 -4.90 17.66
C ALA A 180 -12.33 -5.88 17.70
N ARG A 181 -12.90 -6.12 18.90
CA ARG A 181 -14.11 -6.93 19.09
C ARG A 181 -15.31 -6.38 18.30
N ALA A 182 -15.54 -5.07 18.34
CA ALA A 182 -16.59 -4.43 17.55
C ALA A 182 -16.38 -4.68 16.05
N GLY A 183 -15.12 -4.66 15.58
CA GLY A 183 -14.75 -5.02 14.21
C GLY A 183 -15.14 -6.46 13.85
N GLU A 184 -14.81 -7.42 14.72
CA GLU A 184 -15.19 -8.83 14.54
C GLU A 184 -16.71 -9.02 14.51
N ASP A 185 -17.43 -8.35 15.41
CA ASP A 185 -18.90 -8.43 15.49
C ASP A 185 -19.55 -7.85 14.21
N VAL A 186 -19.10 -6.69 13.76
CA VAL A 186 -19.59 -6.05 12.53
C VAL A 186 -19.28 -6.92 11.30
N VAL A 187 -18.06 -7.46 11.19
CA VAL A 187 -17.71 -8.37 10.09
C VAL A 187 -18.60 -9.61 10.10
N HIS A 188 -18.88 -10.19 11.27
CA HIS A 188 -19.78 -11.33 11.37
C HIS A 188 -21.19 -11.00 10.89
N GLU A 189 -21.76 -9.85 11.28
CA GLU A 189 -23.11 -9.46 10.86
C GLU A 189 -23.19 -8.98 9.41
N LEU A 190 -22.12 -8.43 8.85
CA LEU A 190 -22.01 -8.22 7.39
C LEU A 190 -22.05 -9.55 6.63
N LEU A 191 -21.46 -10.58 7.20
CA LEU A 191 -21.34 -11.89 6.56
C LEU A 191 -22.59 -12.73 6.73
N TYR A 192 -23.15 -12.83 7.92
CA TYR A 192 -24.19 -13.81 8.26
C TYR A 192 -25.51 -13.19 8.71
N GLY A 193 -25.52 -11.90 9.06
CA GLY A 193 -26.70 -11.14 9.44
C GLY A 193 -27.24 -10.28 8.30
N ASP A 194 -28.04 -9.28 8.67
CA ASP A 194 -28.72 -8.35 7.76
C ASP A 194 -28.04 -6.97 7.71
N LEU A 195 -26.85 -6.82 8.31
CA LEU A 195 -26.20 -5.53 8.51
C LEU A 195 -25.94 -4.77 7.20
N ILE A 196 -25.75 -5.46 6.07
CA ILE A 196 -25.64 -4.77 4.77
C ILE A 196 -26.94 -4.02 4.46
N ASP A 197 -28.09 -4.69 4.52
CA ASP A 197 -29.39 -4.06 4.25
C ASP A 197 -29.66 -2.93 5.25
N GLU A 198 -29.33 -3.14 6.51
CA GLU A 198 -29.49 -2.14 7.57
C GLU A 198 -28.59 -0.90 7.36
N LEU A 199 -27.34 -1.08 6.93
CA LEU A 199 -26.43 0.04 6.63
C LEU A 199 -26.87 0.84 5.41
N PHE A 200 -27.38 0.18 4.36
CA PHE A 200 -27.95 0.88 3.20
C PHE A 200 -29.25 1.63 3.56
N THR A 201 -30.06 1.07 4.45
CA THR A 201 -31.25 1.73 5.02
C THR A 201 -30.82 2.95 5.85
N CYS A 202 -29.83 2.78 6.74
CA CYS A 202 -29.26 3.85 7.54
C CYS A 202 -28.70 4.98 6.67
N ALA A 203 -27.94 4.66 5.60
CA ALA A 203 -27.46 5.67 4.65
C ALA A 203 -28.62 6.44 4.01
N THR A 204 -29.73 5.77 3.71
CA THR A 204 -30.91 6.41 3.10
C THR A 204 -31.60 7.37 4.08
N GLU A 205 -31.72 6.98 5.35
CA GLU A 205 -32.56 7.67 6.35
C GLU A 205 -31.79 8.67 7.23
N ARG A 206 -30.49 8.45 7.43
CA ARG A 206 -29.67 9.18 8.39
C ARG A 206 -28.45 9.83 7.72
N PRO A 207 -27.99 10.98 8.22
CA PRO A 207 -26.84 11.67 7.65
C PRO A 207 -25.50 10.99 8.00
N SER A 208 -25.48 10.03 8.92
CA SER A 208 -24.28 9.34 9.39
C SER A 208 -24.55 7.85 9.61
N LEU A 209 -23.65 7.00 9.12
CA LEU A 209 -23.71 5.55 9.37
C LEU A 209 -23.50 5.20 10.85
N GLU A 210 -22.79 6.06 11.59
CA GLU A 210 -22.53 5.88 13.03
C GLU A 210 -23.79 5.99 13.90
N GLU A 211 -24.90 6.44 13.32
CA GLU A 211 -26.20 6.46 14.00
C GLU A 211 -26.85 5.08 13.99
N HIS A 212 -26.40 4.12 13.18
CA HIS A 212 -26.96 2.78 13.09
C HIS A 212 -26.98 2.08 14.46
N SER A 213 -25.79 1.81 15.00
CA SER A 213 -25.60 1.10 16.26
C SER A 213 -24.28 1.49 16.94
N PRO A 214 -24.15 1.28 18.27
CA PRO A 214 -22.88 1.42 18.99
C PRO A 214 -21.70 0.71 18.31
N ALA A 215 -21.87 -0.55 17.87
CA ALA A 215 -20.81 -1.30 17.21
C ALA A 215 -20.32 -0.61 15.93
N VAL A 216 -21.24 -0.13 15.07
CA VAL A 216 -20.89 0.57 13.82
C VAL A 216 -20.12 1.84 14.10
N ARG A 217 -20.51 2.59 15.14
CA ARG A 217 -19.79 3.79 15.57
C ARG A 217 -18.36 3.47 16.03
N VAL A 218 -18.19 2.44 16.85
CA VAL A 218 -16.86 2.02 17.31
C VAL A 218 -16.00 1.49 16.16
N VAL A 219 -16.60 0.79 15.20
CA VAL A 219 -15.88 0.33 14.00
C VAL A 219 -15.44 1.49 13.11
N ALA A 220 -16.23 2.56 12.98
CA ALA A 220 -15.80 3.76 12.28
C ALA A 220 -14.53 4.36 12.93
N GLU A 221 -14.49 4.42 14.27
CA GLU A 221 -13.30 4.86 15.03
C GLU A 221 -12.09 3.95 14.79
N TYR A 222 -12.29 2.63 14.85
CA TYR A 222 -11.26 1.63 14.55
C TYR A 222 -10.68 1.79 13.13
N ILE A 223 -11.53 1.97 12.13
CA ILE A 223 -11.12 2.19 10.72
C ILE A 223 -10.33 3.50 10.60
N ILE A 224 -10.79 4.58 11.23
CA ILE A 224 -10.09 5.87 11.20
C ILE A 224 -8.67 5.76 11.75
N ILE A 225 -8.47 5.02 12.85
CA ILE A 225 -7.12 4.82 13.43
C ILE A 225 -6.19 4.12 12.43
N HIS A 226 -6.66 3.06 11.77
CA HIS A 226 -5.86 2.34 10.76
C HIS A 226 -5.56 3.20 9.53
N LEU A 227 -6.54 3.96 9.03
CA LEU A 227 -6.34 4.88 7.91
C LEU A 227 -5.37 6.01 8.26
N ALA A 228 -5.47 6.58 9.46
CA ALA A 228 -4.54 7.58 9.95
C ALA A 228 -3.12 7.04 10.06
N THR A 229 -2.97 5.81 10.57
CA THR A 229 -1.67 5.15 10.65
C THR A 229 -1.06 4.93 9.27
N LEU A 230 -1.87 4.50 8.30
CA LEU A 230 -1.43 4.35 6.90
C LEU A 230 -0.98 5.69 6.30
N LEU A 231 -1.75 6.77 6.48
CA LEU A 231 -1.39 8.10 6.00
C LEU A 231 -0.09 8.61 6.64
N HIS A 232 0.06 8.45 7.97
CA HIS A 232 1.29 8.78 8.68
C HIS A 232 2.47 7.98 8.13
N HIS A 233 2.32 6.68 7.90
CA HIS A 233 3.36 5.86 7.33
C HIS A 233 3.78 6.34 5.92
N VAL A 234 2.81 6.64 5.04
CA VAL A 234 3.07 7.09 3.67
C VAL A 234 3.73 8.46 3.60
N PHE A 235 3.27 9.43 4.39
CA PHE A 235 3.74 10.82 4.27
C PHE A 235 4.87 11.20 5.22
N VAL A 236 4.98 10.53 6.38
CA VAL A 236 5.95 10.88 7.44
C VAL A 236 7.09 9.87 7.53
N LEU A 237 6.79 8.58 7.56
CA LEU A 237 7.80 7.53 7.75
C LEU A 237 8.48 7.11 6.44
N SER A 238 7.75 7.17 5.32
CA SER A 238 8.32 6.80 4.02
C SER A 238 9.37 7.83 3.54
N ALA A 239 10.49 7.33 3.03
CA ALA A 239 11.49 8.17 2.37
C ALA A 239 10.92 8.93 1.16
N GLU A 240 9.88 8.40 0.49
CA GLU A 240 9.20 9.08 -0.62
C GLU A 240 8.21 10.16 -0.16
N GLY A 241 7.89 10.24 1.15
CA GLY A 241 6.88 11.14 1.71
C GLY A 241 7.03 12.61 1.29
N PRO A 242 8.21 13.24 1.44
CA PRO A 242 8.43 14.64 1.01
C PRO A 242 8.23 14.85 -0.50
N TYR A 243 8.64 13.87 -1.31
CA TYR A 243 8.44 13.89 -2.76
C TYR A 243 6.94 13.77 -3.12
N LEU A 244 6.23 12.82 -2.48
CA LEU A 244 4.80 12.59 -2.69
C LEU A 244 3.97 13.80 -2.27
N LEU A 245 4.30 14.45 -1.14
CA LEU A 245 3.66 15.67 -0.69
C LEU A 245 3.83 16.79 -1.73
N LYS A 246 5.04 16.95 -2.27
CA LYS A 246 5.29 17.96 -3.31
C LYS A 246 4.52 17.66 -4.60
N LEU A 247 4.43 16.40 -5.00
CA LEU A 247 3.62 15.98 -6.15
C LEU A 247 2.13 16.28 -5.91
N LEU A 248 1.61 15.92 -4.74
CA LEU A 248 0.23 16.19 -4.33
C LEU A 248 -0.09 17.68 -4.39
N GLU A 249 0.78 18.54 -3.86
CA GLU A 249 0.63 19.99 -3.95
C GLU A 249 0.57 20.51 -5.38
N ASN A 250 1.46 19.99 -6.24
CA ASN A 250 1.52 20.42 -7.62
C ASN A 250 0.24 20.03 -8.36
N VAL A 251 -0.25 18.79 -8.17
CA VAL A 251 -1.53 18.33 -8.73
C VAL A 251 -2.69 19.18 -8.19
N HIS A 252 -2.75 19.39 -6.87
CA HIS A 252 -3.79 20.20 -6.22
C HIS A 252 -3.87 21.62 -6.80
N LYS A 253 -2.72 22.24 -7.09
CA LYS A 253 -2.66 23.59 -7.69
C LYS A 253 -3.02 23.61 -9.18
N LEU A 254 -2.86 22.51 -9.91
CA LEU A 254 -3.14 22.42 -11.35
C LEU A 254 -4.61 22.10 -11.65
N LEU A 255 -5.34 21.55 -10.69
CA LEU A 255 -6.76 21.23 -10.82
C LEU A 255 -7.60 22.52 -10.94
N PRO A 256 -8.37 22.70 -12.02
CA PRO A 256 -9.17 23.90 -12.21
C PRO A 256 -10.52 23.72 -11.52
N TYR A 257 -10.54 23.65 -10.18
CA TYR A 257 -11.76 23.34 -9.42
C TYR A 257 -12.97 24.17 -9.84
N SER A 258 -12.79 25.48 -10.10
CA SER A 258 -13.85 26.36 -10.59
C SER A 258 -14.42 25.95 -11.96
N MET A 259 -13.57 25.49 -12.88
CA MET A 259 -13.99 25.04 -14.22
C MET A 259 -14.68 23.68 -14.16
N VAL A 260 -14.18 22.76 -13.32
CA VAL A 260 -14.84 21.48 -13.04
C VAL A 260 -16.23 21.74 -12.46
N LYS A 261 -16.32 22.57 -11.41
CA LYS A 261 -17.60 22.96 -10.80
C LYS A 261 -18.55 23.61 -11.80
N GLN A 262 -18.06 24.45 -12.71
CA GLN A 262 -18.90 25.07 -13.74
C GLN A 262 -19.38 24.07 -14.80
N THR A 263 -18.55 23.10 -15.19
CA THR A 263 -18.93 22.08 -16.18
C THR A 263 -19.97 21.12 -15.62
N LEU A 264 -19.85 20.76 -14.33
CA LEU A 264 -20.83 19.95 -13.61
C LEU A 264 -22.20 20.64 -13.46
N ARG A 265 -22.31 21.97 -13.67
CA ARG A 265 -23.60 22.71 -13.67
C ARG A 265 -24.44 22.47 -14.91
N ILE A 266 -23.85 21.94 -15.98
CA ILE A 266 -24.57 21.72 -17.23
C ILE A 266 -25.66 20.68 -16.96
N GLY A 267 -26.94 21.07 -16.99
CA GLY A 267 -28.05 20.19 -16.62
C GLY A 267 -28.24 18.98 -17.54
N ASN A 268 -27.83 19.07 -18.80
CA ASN A 268 -27.86 17.91 -19.71
C ASN A 268 -26.63 17.03 -19.46
N ALA A 269 -26.85 15.81 -18.94
CA ALA A 269 -25.78 14.87 -18.59
C ALA A 269 -24.83 14.55 -19.76
N ALA A 270 -25.34 14.38 -20.98
CA ALA A 270 -24.49 14.09 -22.15
C ALA A 270 -23.55 15.26 -22.49
N THR A 271 -24.05 16.50 -22.40
CA THR A 271 -23.25 17.71 -22.60
C THR A 271 -22.24 17.91 -21.46
N MET A 272 -22.64 17.65 -20.22
CA MET A 272 -21.76 17.66 -19.05
C MET A 272 -20.63 16.65 -19.21
N LEU A 273 -20.94 15.39 -19.55
CA LEU A 273 -19.99 14.31 -19.79
C LEU A 273 -19.00 14.68 -20.91
N ASN A 274 -19.50 15.20 -22.03
CA ASN A 274 -18.64 15.67 -23.12
C ASN A 274 -17.74 16.83 -22.67
N GLY A 275 -18.25 17.76 -21.86
CA GLY A 275 -17.47 18.84 -21.27
C GLY A 275 -16.37 18.32 -20.33
N MET A 276 -16.72 17.40 -19.43
CA MET A 276 -15.78 16.78 -18.48
C MET A 276 -14.73 15.93 -19.20
N MET A 277 -15.13 15.17 -20.21
CA MET A 277 -14.22 14.40 -21.07
C MET A 277 -13.26 15.35 -21.80
N ARG A 278 -13.75 16.47 -22.34
CA ARG A 278 -12.89 17.50 -22.93
C ARG A 278 -11.92 18.08 -21.91
N LEU A 279 -12.33 18.36 -20.67
CA LEU A 279 -11.42 18.84 -19.62
C LEU A 279 -10.36 17.81 -19.25
N LEU A 280 -10.76 16.55 -19.10
CA LEU A 280 -9.86 15.43 -18.82
C LEU A 280 -8.82 15.29 -19.93
N LEU A 281 -9.27 15.18 -21.18
CA LEU A 281 -8.40 14.99 -22.35
C LEU A 281 -7.57 16.23 -22.68
N ALA A 282 -8.12 17.45 -22.57
CA ALA A 282 -7.41 18.70 -22.85
C ALA A 282 -6.41 19.12 -21.76
N LYS A 283 -6.48 18.53 -20.56
CA LYS A 283 -5.44 18.72 -19.52
C LYS A 283 -4.45 17.56 -19.43
N VAL A 284 -4.81 16.40 -19.95
CA VAL A 284 -3.84 15.35 -20.30
C VAL A 284 -3.07 15.74 -21.59
N GLY A 285 -3.64 16.57 -22.47
CA GLY A 285 -3.02 17.08 -23.70
C GLY A 285 -2.49 18.52 -23.64
N VAL A 286 -1.21 18.71 -23.97
CA VAL A 286 -0.58 19.87 -24.64
C VAL A 286 -0.69 21.29 -24.03
N GLY A 287 -1.88 21.85 -23.84
CA GLY A 287 -2.07 23.32 -23.76
C GLY A 287 -1.84 23.96 -22.38
N ALA A 288 -2.08 23.23 -21.29
CA ALA A 288 -1.77 23.73 -19.95
C ALA A 288 -0.28 23.64 -19.61
N LEU A 289 0.46 22.78 -20.32
CA LEU A 289 1.88 22.53 -20.11
C LEU A 289 2.77 23.52 -20.87
N SER A 290 2.33 24.03 -22.02
CA SER A 290 3.01 25.13 -22.72
C SER A 290 3.08 26.40 -21.86
N ASN A 291 2.07 26.64 -21.01
CA ASN A 291 2.05 27.77 -20.08
C ASN A 291 2.88 27.53 -18.82
N TRP A 292 3.20 26.28 -18.48
CA TRP A 292 3.99 25.97 -17.28
C TRP A 292 5.49 26.01 -17.55
N VAL A 293 5.95 25.55 -18.72
CA VAL A 293 7.38 25.58 -19.07
C VAL A 293 7.52 25.85 -20.56
N GLY A 294 7.93 27.06 -20.95
CA GLY A 294 8.28 27.42 -22.33
C GLY A 294 9.51 26.68 -22.87
N LEU A 295 9.53 25.33 -22.83
CA LEU A 295 10.65 24.48 -23.22
C LEU A 295 10.25 23.13 -23.85
N THR A 296 9.03 22.94 -24.36
CA THR A 296 8.70 21.73 -25.15
C THR A 296 7.96 22.11 -26.44
N GLN A 297 8.45 21.62 -27.59
CA GLN A 297 7.88 21.87 -28.92
C GLN A 297 6.97 20.75 -29.43
N ASN A 298 6.96 19.57 -28.81
CA ASN A 298 6.14 18.44 -29.23
C ASN A 298 4.98 18.20 -28.26
N ALA A 299 3.79 18.01 -28.85
CA ALA A 299 2.52 18.13 -28.17
C ALA A 299 2.19 16.99 -27.19
N ASP A 300 2.69 15.78 -27.43
CA ASP A 300 2.12 14.58 -26.81
C ASP A 300 2.60 14.25 -25.39
N ASP A 301 3.50 15.03 -24.77
CA ASP A 301 4.15 14.60 -23.54
C ASP A 301 4.36 15.73 -22.49
N GLY A 302 3.40 15.88 -21.57
CA GLY A 302 3.42 16.93 -20.55
C GLY A 302 4.46 16.80 -19.44
N MET A 303 4.15 16.01 -18.40
CA MET A 303 5.01 15.83 -17.23
C MET A 303 5.95 14.63 -17.37
N ASN A 304 5.50 13.59 -18.08
CA ASN A 304 6.30 12.36 -18.26
C ASN A 304 7.57 12.63 -19.07
N LEU A 305 7.46 13.39 -20.18
CA LEU A 305 8.63 13.79 -20.95
C LEU A 305 9.49 14.80 -20.19
N LEU A 306 8.92 15.75 -19.46
CA LEU A 306 9.75 16.64 -18.63
C LEU A 306 10.60 15.86 -17.64
N GLN A 307 10.02 14.88 -16.95
CA GLN A 307 10.76 13.99 -16.06
C GLN A 307 11.77 13.14 -16.85
N SER A 308 11.39 12.57 -18.00
CA SER A 308 12.30 11.80 -18.87
C SER A 308 13.50 12.63 -19.34
N LEU A 309 13.27 13.89 -19.73
CA LEU A 309 14.30 14.87 -20.10
C LEU A 309 15.18 15.26 -18.91
N GLU A 310 14.62 15.39 -17.70
CA GLU A 310 15.40 15.63 -16.48
C GLU A 310 16.31 14.46 -16.13
N PHE A 311 15.83 13.23 -16.25
CA PHE A 311 16.66 12.04 -16.08
C PHE A 311 17.78 12.00 -17.12
N ARG A 312 17.47 12.30 -18.39
CA ARG A 312 18.48 12.43 -19.46
C ARG A 312 19.50 13.53 -19.18
N LYS A 313 19.08 14.71 -18.72
CA LYS A 313 19.99 15.79 -18.31
C LYS A 313 20.91 15.35 -17.17
N SER A 314 20.42 14.54 -16.23
CA SER A 314 21.26 13.97 -15.17
C SER A 314 22.33 13.03 -15.73
N ALA A 315 21.97 12.20 -16.72
CA ALA A 315 22.90 11.31 -17.42
C ALA A 315 23.92 12.11 -18.26
N GLU A 316 23.47 13.11 -19.02
CA GLU A 316 24.32 14.01 -19.80
C GLU A 316 25.30 14.80 -18.92
N SER A 317 24.90 15.18 -17.70
CA SER A 317 25.80 15.85 -16.76
C SER A 317 26.97 14.96 -16.34
N ILE A 318 26.77 13.64 -16.29
CA ILE A 318 27.83 12.67 -16.03
C ILE A 318 28.70 12.50 -17.27
N GLU A 319 28.10 12.42 -18.47
CA GLU A 319 28.85 12.34 -19.73
C GLU A 319 29.74 13.55 -20.00
N LYS A 320 29.29 14.75 -19.59
CA LYS A 320 30.02 16.01 -19.77
C LYS A 320 31.01 16.29 -18.63
N ALA A 321 31.02 15.48 -17.57
CA ALA A 321 31.97 15.63 -16.48
C ALA A 321 33.41 15.47 -17.00
N LYS A 322 34.33 16.26 -16.46
CA LYS A 322 35.76 16.26 -16.85
C LYS A 322 36.61 16.02 -15.60
N GLY A 323 37.79 15.42 -15.81
CA GLY A 323 38.76 15.13 -14.74
C GLY A 323 38.83 13.65 -14.38
N GLY A 324 39.72 13.31 -13.45
CA GLY A 324 40.03 11.92 -13.10
C GLY A 324 38.88 11.14 -12.45
N SER A 325 37.84 11.83 -11.96
CA SER A 325 36.63 11.21 -11.41
C SER A 325 35.57 10.88 -12.47
N ALA A 326 35.72 11.37 -13.69
CA ALA A 326 34.76 11.13 -14.78
C ALA A 326 35.02 9.75 -15.41
N PRO A 327 33.96 8.94 -15.65
CA PRO A 327 34.10 7.71 -16.41
C PRO A 327 34.58 7.96 -17.85
N SER A 328 35.27 6.98 -18.44
CA SER A 328 35.70 7.07 -19.85
C SER A 328 34.51 6.99 -20.80
N LYS A 329 34.69 7.46 -22.05
CA LYS A 329 33.64 7.38 -23.08
C LYS A 329 33.25 5.93 -23.37
N GLU A 330 34.22 5.03 -23.36
CA GLU A 330 34.03 3.60 -23.58
C GLU A 330 33.25 2.96 -22.43
N GLN A 331 33.53 3.35 -21.18
CA GLN A 331 32.78 2.91 -20.00
C GLN A 331 31.30 3.34 -20.07
N LEU A 332 31.03 4.60 -20.43
CA LEU A 332 29.67 5.12 -20.58
C LEU A 332 28.96 4.50 -21.79
N ALA A 333 29.68 4.27 -22.89
CA ALA A 333 29.15 3.60 -24.08
C ALA A 333 28.74 2.16 -23.78
N ALA A 334 29.53 1.40 -23.01
CA ALA A 334 29.19 0.04 -22.61
C ALA A 334 27.90 -0.01 -21.76
N VAL A 335 27.71 0.95 -20.86
CA VAL A 335 26.46 1.07 -20.07
C VAL A 335 25.28 1.44 -20.97
N ARG A 336 25.45 2.37 -21.91
CA ARG A 336 24.39 2.78 -22.84
C ARG A 336 23.98 1.63 -23.77
N ASP A 337 24.95 0.98 -24.40
CA ASP A 337 24.75 -0.17 -25.30
C ASP A 337 24.08 -1.35 -24.58
N TYR A 338 24.31 -1.50 -23.28
CA TYR A 338 23.62 -2.51 -22.49
C TYR A 338 22.10 -2.31 -22.42
N LEU A 339 21.59 -1.08 -22.39
CA LEU A 339 20.14 -0.82 -22.27
C LEU A 339 19.34 -1.35 -23.47
N ASP A 340 19.95 -1.43 -24.64
CA ASP A 340 19.32 -1.86 -25.89
C ASP A 340 19.46 -3.37 -26.12
N LYS A 341 20.05 -4.12 -25.18
CA LYS A 341 20.22 -5.57 -25.30
C LYS A 341 18.89 -6.31 -25.06
N PRO A 342 18.77 -7.55 -25.57
CA PRO A 342 17.59 -8.37 -25.32
C PRO A 342 17.40 -8.72 -23.84
N ARG A 343 16.14 -8.98 -23.45
CA ARG A 343 15.73 -9.39 -22.10
C ARG A 343 16.55 -10.55 -21.55
N GLU A 344 16.86 -11.53 -22.38
CA GLU A 344 17.64 -12.70 -21.99
C GLU A 344 19.04 -12.29 -21.53
N VAL A 345 19.63 -11.28 -22.16
CA VAL A 345 20.93 -10.74 -21.75
C VAL A 345 20.81 -10.02 -20.41
N HIS A 346 19.76 -9.22 -20.21
CA HIS A 346 19.50 -8.54 -18.95
C HIS A 346 19.28 -9.51 -17.79
N SER A 347 18.45 -10.53 -17.99
CA SER A 347 18.18 -11.58 -17.01
C SER A 347 19.46 -12.34 -16.65
N ASN A 348 20.21 -12.79 -17.65
CA ASN A 348 21.48 -13.49 -17.44
C ASN A 348 22.52 -12.62 -16.73
N ALA A 349 22.57 -11.31 -17.04
CA ALA A 349 23.45 -10.36 -16.36
C ALA A 349 23.06 -10.22 -14.89
N ARG A 350 21.78 -10.03 -14.57
CA ARG A 350 21.30 -10.00 -13.18
C ARG A 350 21.60 -11.29 -12.44
N SER A 351 21.31 -12.46 -13.02
CA SER A 351 21.63 -13.75 -12.37
C SER A 351 23.13 -13.93 -12.12
N ALA A 352 23.98 -13.48 -13.04
CA ALA A 352 25.44 -13.48 -12.84
C ALA A 352 25.86 -12.51 -11.73
N SER A 353 25.29 -11.29 -11.72
CA SER A 353 25.53 -10.27 -10.69
C SER A 353 25.15 -10.77 -9.29
N VAL A 354 23.99 -11.43 -9.15
CA VAL A 354 23.54 -12.06 -7.90
C VAL A 354 24.50 -13.16 -7.45
N ARG A 355 24.79 -14.13 -8.34
CA ARG A 355 25.62 -15.31 -8.02
C ARG A 355 27.06 -14.95 -7.69
N SER A 356 27.63 -13.96 -8.37
CA SER A 356 29.01 -13.54 -8.18
C SER A 356 29.16 -12.38 -7.22
N SER A 357 28.06 -11.87 -6.62
CA SER A 357 28.09 -10.73 -5.70
C SER A 357 28.81 -9.51 -6.29
N LYS A 358 28.63 -9.29 -7.60
CA LYS A 358 29.21 -8.15 -8.33
C LYS A 358 28.14 -7.13 -8.62
N SER A 359 28.48 -5.84 -8.59
CA SER A 359 27.56 -4.79 -9.04
C SER A 359 27.18 -4.96 -10.53
N MET A 360 26.05 -4.38 -10.92
CA MET A 360 25.60 -4.43 -12.31
C MET A 360 26.59 -3.75 -13.27
N ILE A 361 27.23 -2.65 -12.87
CA ILE A 361 28.21 -1.94 -13.72
C ILE A 361 29.38 -2.85 -14.09
N ILE A 362 29.90 -3.62 -13.12
CA ILE A 362 31.02 -4.54 -13.37
C ILE A 362 30.59 -5.71 -14.22
N THR A 363 29.40 -6.25 -13.95
CA THR A 363 28.83 -7.31 -14.76
C THR A 363 28.62 -6.86 -16.21
N ILE A 364 28.18 -5.62 -16.43
CA ILE A 364 28.01 -5.02 -17.76
C ILE A 364 29.37 -4.83 -18.45
N MET A 365 30.34 -4.25 -17.74
CA MET A 365 31.68 -3.99 -18.28
C MET A 365 32.41 -5.28 -18.64
N GLU A 366 32.42 -6.29 -17.76
CA GLU A 366 33.07 -7.58 -18.02
C GLU A 366 32.45 -8.31 -19.22
N ARG A 367 31.12 -8.18 -19.42
CA ARG A 367 30.42 -8.75 -20.58
C ARG A 367 30.68 -8.00 -21.88
N SER A 368 30.96 -6.70 -21.81
CA SER A 368 31.28 -5.86 -22.98
C SER A 368 32.77 -5.94 -23.34
N ASN A 369 33.64 -5.60 -22.40
CA ASN A 369 35.09 -5.69 -22.51
C ASN A 369 35.72 -5.74 -21.10
N PRO A 370 36.32 -6.87 -20.68
CA PRO A 370 36.95 -7.02 -19.37
C PRO A 370 38.01 -5.97 -19.02
N ALA A 371 38.65 -5.35 -20.01
CA ALA A 371 39.63 -4.28 -19.74
C ALA A 371 38.98 -3.04 -19.10
N LEU A 372 37.68 -2.79 -19.36
CA LEU A 372 36.95 -1.63 -18.83
C LEU A 372 36.68 -1.72 -17.32
N SER A 373 36.50 -2.95 -16.80
CA SER A 373 36.28 -3.16 -15.37
C SER A 373 37.57 -3.05 -14.58
N VAL A 374 38.70 -3.48 -15.14
CA VAL A 374 40.03 -3.39 -14.51
C VAL A 374 40.48 -1.94 -14.35
N SER A 375 40.13 -1.06 -15.29
CA SER A 375 40.52 0.36 -15.26
C SER A 375 39.57 1.27 -14.45
N LEU A 376 38.53 0.72 -13.82
CA LEU A 376 37.48 1.52 -13.17
C LEU A 376 37.82 1.82 -11.72
N SER A 377 37.93 3.11 -11.36
CA SER A 377 38.04 3.55 -9.97
C SER A 377 36.69 3.57 -9.24
N ASP A 378 36.69 3.56 -7.90
CA ASP A 378 35.46 3.61 -7.09
C ASP A 378 34.58 4.84 -7.38
N THR A 379 35.23 5.99 -7.63
CA THR A 379 34.51 7.23 -7.98
C THR A 379 33.85 7.10 -9.34
N GLN A 380 34.56 6.57 -10.35
CA GLN A 380 33.99 6.34 -11.68
C GLN A 380 32.88 5.29 -11.63
N HIS A 381 33.03 4.24 -10.83
CA HIS A 381 32.00 3.23 -10.60
C HIS A 381 30.72 3.84 -10.04
N THR A 382 30.82 4.70 -9.03
CA THR A 382 29.69 5.43 -8.45
C THR A 382 29.01 6.32 -9.48
N GLN A 383 29.79 7.00 -10.33
CA GLN A 383 29.24 7.81 -11.43
C GLN A 383 28.52 6.92 -12.47
N CYS A 384 29.07 5.77 -12.83
CA CYS A 384 28.43 4.80 -13.73
C CYS A 384 27.13 4.23 -13.16
N LEU A 385 27.05 3.94 -11.85
CA LEU A 385 25.80 3.55 -11.19
C LEU A 385 24.74 4.65 -11.32
N GLY A 386 25.13 5.89 -11.06
CA GLY A 386 24.26 7.06 -11.22
C GLY A 386 23.79 7.26 -12.66
N TYR A 387 24.69 7.06 -13.63
CA TYR A 387 24.42 7.14 -15.05
C TYR A 387 23.43 6.06 -15.49
N PHE A 388 23.67 4.80 -15.10
CA PHE A 388 22.80 3.67 -15.39
C PHE A 388 21.39 3.87 -14.83
N SER A 389 21.29 4.24 -13.55
CA SER A 389 20.00 4.49 -12.88
C SER A 389 19.20 5.61 -13.56
N ALA A 390 19.87 6.70 -13.99
CA ALA A 390 19.24 7.80 -14.72
C ALA A 390 18.76 7.39 -16.12
N LEU A 391 19.57 6.64 -16.87
CA LEU A 391 19.16 6.12 -18.18
C LEU A 391 17.97 5.16 -18.07
N LEU A 392 17.97 4.25 -17.08
CA LEU A 392 16.84 3.35 -16.83
C LEU A 392 15.57 4.11 -16.47
N ALA A 393 15.67 5.18 -15.68
CA ALA A 393 14.52 6.01 -15.33
C ALA A 393 13.94 6.74 -16.56
N ALA A 394 14.79 7.27 -17.45
CA ALA A 394 14.34 7.86 -18.71
C ALA A 394 13.69 6.82 -19.64
N ARG A 395 14.35 5.67 -19.86
CA ARG A 395 13.83 4.56 -20.67
C ARG A 395 12.49 4.08 -20.16
N ASP A 396 12.36 3.80 -18.86
CA ASP A 396 11.09 3.35 -18.26
C ASP A 396 9.93 4.31 -18.58
N ARG A 397 10.17 5.62 -18.53
CA ARG A 397 9.11 6.61 -18.83
C ARG A 397 8.72 6.61 -20.29
N ASP A 398 9.68 6.47 -21.19
CA ASP A 398 9.41 6.41 -22.62
C ASP A 398 8.67 5.12 -22.98
N GLU A 399 9.05 3.99 -22.38
CA GLU A 399 8.38 2.71 -22.57
C GLU A 399 6.95 2.69 -22.02
N ILE A 400 6.72 3.32 -20.86
CA ILE A 400 5.36 3.50 -20.33
C ILE A 400 4.52 4.37 -21.29
N ALA A 401 5.09 5.46 -21.81
CA ALA A 401 4.41 6.29 -22.81
C ALA A 401 4.15 5.53 -24.13
N ASN A 402 5.09 4.69 -24.57
CA ASN A 402 4.92 3.84 -25.73
C ASN A 402 3.74 2.87 -25.52
N ALA A 403 3.72 2.16 -24.38
CA ALA A 403 2.72 1.15 -24.06
C ALA A 403 1.31 1.73 -23.87
N LEU A 404 1.19 2.95 -23.33
CA LEU A 404 -0.12 3.57 -23.06
C LEU A 404 -0.58 4.49 -24.19
N CYS A 405 0.30 5.32 -24.75
CA CYS A 405 -0.11 6.42 -25.62
C CYS A 405 0.22 6.24 -27.10
N ARG A 406 1.23 5.41 -27.45
CA ARG A 406 1.74 5.29 -28.84
C ARG A 406 1.40 3.95 -29.50
N GLN A 407 0.42 3.21 -28.98
CA GLN A 407 -0.03 1.95 -29.57
C GLN A 407 -0.90 2.18 -30.81
N ASN A 408 -0.78 1.30 -31.79
CA ASN A 408 -1.72 1.18 -32.90
C ASN A 408 -2.27 -0.27 -32.96
N PRO A 409 -3.57 -0.50 -32.71
CA PRO A 409 -4.59 0.51 -32.38
C PRO A 409 -4.36 1.15 -31.01
N ASP A 410 -4.92 2.34 -30.79
CA ASP A 410 -4.90 3.03 -29.50
C ASP A 410 -5.79 2.29 -28.49
N LEU A 411 -5.19 1.38 -27.73
CA LEU A 411 -5.91 0.56 -26.75
C LEU A 411 -6.35 1.36 -25.53
N PHE A 412 -5.54 2.33 -25.09
CA PHE A 412 -5.76 3.07 -23.86
C PHE A 412 -6.93 4.03 -23.95
N THR A 413 -6.98 4.85 -25.01
CA THR A 413 -8.12 5.75 -25.24
C THR A 413 -9.41 4.95 -25.41
N GLN A 414 -9.36 3.80 -26.09
CA GLN A 414 -10.53 2.95 -26.25
C GLN A 414 -10.96 2.30 -24.92
N ALA A 415 -10.02 1.91 -24.06
CA ALA A 415 -10.34 1.42 -22.72
C ALA A 415 -11.02 2.49 -21.86
N ILE A 416 -10.54 3.74 -21.91
CA ILE A 416 -11.19 4.88 -21.22
C ILE A 416 -12.61 5.09 -21.76
N LYS A 417 -12.81 5.02 -23.08
CA LYS A 417 -14.13 5.20 -23.69
C LYS A 417 -15.12 4.13 -23.24
N ASP A 418 -14.71 2.86 -23.23
CA ASP A 418 -15.55 1.79 -22.72
C ASP A 418 -15.91 1.98 -21.26
N ALA A 419 -14.92 2.34 -20.42
CA ALA A 419 -15.15 2.55 -19.00
C ALA A 419 -16.15 3.70 -18.79
N VAL A 420 -15.97 4.82 -19.50
CA VAL A 420 -16.93 5.94 -19.39
C VAL A 420 -18.30 5.54 -19.91
N ALA A 421 -18.39 4.76 -21.00
CA ALA A 421 -19.67 4.27 -21.51
C ALA A 421 -20.37 3.31 -20.55
N SER A 422 -19.64 2.41 -19.88
CA SER A 422 -20.22 1.46 -18.92
C SER A 422 -20.70 2.14 -17.63
N PHE A 423 -20.02 3.21 -17.20
CA PHE A 423 -20.42 4.02 -16.05
C PHE A 423 -21.40 5.16 -16.39
N GLU A 424 -21.66 5.45 -17.67
CA GLU A 424 -22.54 6.54 -18.10
C GLU A 424 -23.92 6.52 -17.41
N PRO A 425 -24.64 5.39 -17.30
CA PRO A 425 -25.95 5.35 -16.65
C PRO A 425 -25.88 5.79 -15.18
N MET A 426 -24.81 5.42 -14.47
CA MET A 426 -24.60 5.79 -13.07
C MET A 426 -24.23 7.26 -12.93
N ILE A 427 -23.33 7.74 -13.79
CA ILE A 427 -22.94 9.16 -13.79
C ILE A 427 -24.17 10.03 -14.03
N ARG A 428 -25.05 9.63 -14.96
CA ARG A 428 -26.31 10.33 -15.22
C ARG A 428 -27.24 10.31 -14.01
N ALA A 429 -27.49 9.14 -13.42
CA ALA A 429 -28.35 9.00 -12.26
C ALA A 429 -27.88 9.87 -11.07
N ILE A 430 -26.57 9.88 -10.80
CA ILE A 430 -25.98 10.73 -9.76
C ILE A 430 -26.09 12.20 -10.14
N HIS A 431 -25.77 12.58 -11.38
CA HIS A 431 -25.79 13.99 -11.81
C HIS A 431 -27.19 14.61 -11.81
N GLU A 432 -28.23 13.80 -12.02
CA GLU A 432 -29.64 14.23 -11.99
C GLU A 432 -30.15 14.47 -10.56
N GLY A 433 -29.72 13.67 -9.57
CA GLY A 433 -30.12 13.82 -8.18
C GLY A 433 -29.17 14.69 -7.35
N VAL A 434 -27.88 14.46 -7.46
CA VAL A 434 -26.86 14.90 -6.50
C VAL A 434 -26.09 16.13 -7.01
N ASP A 435 -25.97 17.18 -6.17
CA ASP A 435 -25.13 18.34 -6.49
C ASP A 435 -23.63 18.01 -6.34
N LEU A 436 -23.03 17.53 -7.43
CA LEU A 436 -21.60 17.19 -7.48
C LEU A 436 -20.66 18.36 -7.13
N ARG A 437 -21.11 19.62 -7.17
CA ARG A 437 -20.25 20.79 -6.87
C ARG A 437 -19.91 20.90 -5.39
N GLU A 438 -20.86 20.50 -4.54
CA GLU A 438 -20.66 20.41 -3.09
C GLU A 438 -19.51 19.43 -2.81
N HIS A 439 -19.56 18.24 -3.43
CA HIS A 439 -18.56 17.18 -3.27
C HIS A 439 -17.20 17.53 -3.85
N VAL A 440 -17.15 18.25 -4.97
CA VAL A 440 -15.87 18.78 -5.50
C VAL A 440 -15.26 19.82 -4.56
N SER A 441 -16.08 20.70 -3.96
CA SER A 441 -15.60 21.70 -3.00
C SER A 441 -15.13 21.06 -1.69
N ALA A 442 -15.85 20.02 -1.23
CA ALA A 442 -15.47 19.17 -0.11
C ALA A 442 -14.11 18.49 -0.35
N ALA A 443 -13.92 17.88 -1.51
CA ALA A 443 -12.65 17.23 -1.89
C ALA A 443 -11.49 18.25 -1.96
N GLU A 444 -11.71 19.42 -2.54
CA GLU A 444 -10.75 20.54 -2.57
C GLU A 444 -10.35 20.97 -1.15
N GLY A 445 -11.32 21.09 -0.24
CA GLY A 445 -11.11 21.39 1.17
C GLY A 445 -10.30 20.32 1.91
N PHE A 446 -10.68 19.05 1.75
CA PHE A 446 -9.97 17.92 2.36
C PHE A 446 -8.51 17.83 1.90
N LEU A 447 -8.24 17.96 0.60
CA LEU A 447 -6.88 17.93 0.07
C LEU A 447 -6.03 19.09 0.61
N THR A 448 -6.63 20.28 0.75
CA THR A 448 -5.97 21.43 1.37
C THR A 448 -5.61 21.14 2.83
N ASP A 449 -6.52 20.51 3.57
CA ASP A 449 -6.33 20.15 4.97
C ASP A 449 -5.24 19.08 5.14
N LEU A 450 -5.29 18.01 4.34
CA LEU A 450 -4.27 16.97 4.30
C LEU A 450 -2.87 17.55 4.04
N ILE A 451 -2.73 18.41 3.01
CA ILE A 451 -1.45 19.07 2.70
C ILE A 451 -0.95 19.89 3.90
N ASN A 452 -1.84 20.57 4.62
CA ASN A 452 -1.45 21.39 5.78
C ASN A 452 -0.98 20.52 6.96
N VAL A 453 -1.65 19.39 7.22
CA VAL A 453 -1.24 18.41 8.24
C VAL A 453 0.14 17.82 7.89
N CYS A 454 0.34 17.39 6.65
CA CYS A 454 1.64 16.83 6.21
C CYS A 454 2.81 17.84 6.33
N LYS A 455 2.55 19.14 6.24
CA LYS A 455 3.59 20.18 6.36
C LYS A 455 3.96 20.56 7.80
N ALA A 456 3.15 20.17 8.79
CA ALA A 456 3.25 20.69 10.16
C ALA A 456 3.36 22.22 10.26
N LYS A 457 2.68 22.95 9.35
CA LYS A 457 2.86 24.38 9.05
C LYS A 457 2.84 25.33 10.27
N LYS A 458 2.30 24.89 11.42
CA LYS A 458 2.11 25.73 12.60
C LYS A 458 3.18 25.58 13.69
N GLU A 459 3.90 24.45 13.81
CA GLU A 459 4.70 24.18 15.02
C GLU A 459 6.10 23.59 14.78
N ALA A 460 6.56 23.40 13.54
CA ALA A 460 7.84 22.76 13.23
C ALA A 460 8.03 21.37 13.90
N ARG A 461 6.94 20.76 14.37
CA ARG A 461 6.90 19.40 14.93
C ARG A 461 6.67 18.36 13.83
N VAL A 462 7.13 17.14 14.02
CA VAL A 462 6.76 16.03 13.14
C VAL A 462 5.26 15.72 13.34
N PRO A 463 4.44 15.62 12.28
CA PRO A 463 3.04 15.22 12.43
C PRO A 463 2.93 13.82 13.04
N SER A 464 2.08 13.65 14.05
CA SER A 464 1.86 12.35 14.70
C SER A 464 0.71 11.57 14.06
N VAL A 465 0.50 10.31 14.47
CA VAL A 465 -0.68 9.53 14.04
C VAL A 465 -1.97 10.21 14.49
N GLU A 466 -2.00 10.79 15.69
CA GLU A 466 -3.14 11.54 16.23
C GLU A 466 -3.52 12.74 15.36
N ASP A 467 -2.54 13.45 14.77
CA ASP A 467 -2.82 14.55 13.83
C ASP A 467 -3.63 14.07 12.61
N TYR A 468 -3.33 12.88 12.09
CA TYR A 468 -4.09 12.27 10.99
C TYR A 468 -5.45 11.72 11.45
N ILE A 469 -5.57 11.24 12.69
CA ILE A 469 -6.87 10.85 13.26
C ILE A 469 -7.78 12.07 13.34
N VAL A 470 -7.28 13.20 13.85
CA VAL A 470 -8.04 14.46 13.93
C VAL A 470 -8.45 14.93 12.53
N LEU A 471 -7.54 14.86 11.55
CA LEU A 471 -7.84 15.16 10.14
C LEU A 471 -9.02 14.33 9.61
N LEU A 472 -8.96 13.00 9.78
CA LEU A 472 -10.00 12.11 9.28
C LEU A 472 -11.32 12.28 10.01
N LYS A 473 -11.30 12.42 11.35
CA LYS A 473 -12.51 12.69 12.15
C LYS A 473 -13.21 13.98 11.75
N ARG A 474 -12.45 15.05 11.50
CA ARG A 474 -13.00 16.33 11.04
C ARG A 474 -13.67 16.22 9.67
N ASN A 475 -13.16 15.36 8.79
CA ASN A 475 -13.60 15.25 7.41
C ASN A 475 -14.48 14.00 7.11
N ARG A 476 -14.79 13.14 8.10
CA ARG A 476 -15.57 11.90 7.86
C ARG A 476 -16.99 12.16 7.35
N GLN A 477 -17.58 13.29 7.71
CA GLN A 477 -18.92 13.68 7.25
C GLN A 477 -18.98 13.88 5.73
N LEU A 478 -17.85 14.12 5.06
CA LEU A 478 -17.82 14.21 3.60
C LEU A 478 -18.25 12.88 2.95
N LEU A 479 -17.77 11.75 3.50
CA LEU A 479 -18.18 10.42 3.05
C LEU A 479 -19.63 10.13 3.38
N TYR A 480 -20.06 10.41 4.61
CA TYR A 480 -21.44 10.10 5.02
C TYR A 480 -22.47 10.93 4.25
N ASN A 481 -22.21 12.21 4.02
CA ASN A 481 -23.06 13.05 3.19
C ASN A 481 -23.14 12.54 1.74
N TRP A 482 -22.01 12.10 1.16
CA TRP A 482 -22.00 11.46 -0.17
C TRP A 482 -22.88 10.19 -0.20
N LEU A 483 -22.66 9.27 0.74
CA LEU A 483 -23.43 8.04 0.84
C LEU A 483 -24.92 8.32 1.05
N HIS A 484 -25.25 9.29 1.89
CA HIS A 484 -26.63 9.69 2.17
C HIS A 484 -27.31 10.25 0.92
N GLN A 485 -26.69 11.20 0.22
CA GLN A 485 -27.26 11.78 -0.98
C GLN A 485 -27.43 10.75 -2.10
N VAL A 486 -26.43 9.89 -2.33
CA VAL A 486 -26.54 8.84 -3.36
C VAL A 486 -27.60 7.80 -2.99
N ALA A 487 -27.64 7.32 -1.75
CA ALA A 487 -28.60 6.31 -1.33
C ALA A 487 -30.05 6.83 -1.34
N SER A 488 -30.27 8.06 -0.88
CA SER A 488 -31.61 8.67 -0.81
C SER A 488 -32.14 9.12 -2.18
N GLN A 489 -31.27 9.62 -3.07
CA GLN A 489 -31.70 10.24 -4.33
C GLN A 489 -31.54 9.33 -5.55
N CYS A 490 -30.74 8.26 -5.43
CA CYS A 490 -30.50 7.31 -6.52
C CYS A 490 -30.86 5.86 -6.08
N PRO A 491 -32.16 5.55 -5.82
CA PRO A 491 -32.56 4.24 -5.26
C PRO A 491 -32.18 3.06 -6.16
N GLY A 492 -32.25 3.19 -7.49
CA GLY A 492 -31.81 2.13 -8.40
C GLY A 492 -30.31 1.82 -8.24
N LEU A 493 -29.48 2.85 -8.09
CA LEU A 493 -28.04 2.69 -7.86
C LEU A 493 -27.76 2.08 -6.48
N ARG A 494 -28.48 2.54 -5.45
CA ARG A 494 -28.44 1.98 -4.11
C ARG A 494 -28.72 0.48 -4.13
N ASP A 495 -29.79 0.06 -4.80
CA ASP A 495 -30.23 -1.33 -4.84
C ASP A 495 -29.27 -2.23 -5.62
N ASP A 496 -28.70 -1.73 -6.72
CA ASP A 496 -27.63 -2.41 -7.48
C ASP A 496 -26.39 -2.67 -6.61
N PHE A 497 -25.91 -1.64 -5.90
CA PHE A 497 -24.74 -1.77 -5.02
C PHE A 497 -25.02 -2.61 -3.78
N CYS A 498 -26.23 -2.54 -3.22
CA CYS A 498 -26.63 -3.41 -2.12
C CYS A 498 -26.63 -4.88 -2.56
N THR A 499 -27.19 -5.18 -3.73
CA THR A 499 -27.18 -6.53 -4.33
C THR A 499 -25.77 -7.03 -4.55
N TRP A 500 -24.89 -6.19 -5.11
CA TRP A 500 -23.48 -6.53 -5.30
C TRP A 500 -22.74 -6.76 -3.98
N ALA A 501 -22.96 -5.92 -2.97
CA ALA A 501 -22.33 -6.07 -1.65
C ALA A 501 -22.74 -7.41 -1.01
N LYS A 502 -24.04 -7.75 -1.03
CA LYS A 502 -24.58 -9.02 -0.53
C LYS A 502 -24.07 -10.23 -1.31
N GLY A 503 -23.84 -10.08 -2.61
CA GLY A 503 -23.24 -11.13 -3.45
C GLY A 503 -21.78 -11.35 -3.11
N SER A 504 -21.01 -10.26 -3.12
CA SER A 504 -19.55 -10.29 -2.97
C SER A 504 -19.12 -10.68 -1.56
N ILE A 505 -19.83 -10.27 -0.51
CA ILE A 505 -19.45 -10.59 0.87
C ILE A 505 -19.51 -12.11 1.16
N LYS A 506 -20.34 -12.86 0.41
CA LYS A 506 -20.53 -14.31 0.62
C LYS A 506 -19.27 -15.13 0.39
N VAL A 507 -18.33 -14.62 -0.41
CA VAL A 507 -17.07 -15.32 -0.74
C VAL A 507 -16.17 -15.48 0.48
N PHE A 508 -16.42 -14.72 1.55
CA PHE A 508 -15.70 -14.79 2.83
C PHE A 508 -16.42 -15.68 3.85
N ARG A 509 -17.52 -16.35 3.49
CA ARG A 509 -18.19 -17.32 4.37
C ARG A 509 -17.47 -18.66 4.28
N GLN A 510 -17.37 -19.38 5.39
CA GLN A 510 -17.07 -20.80 5.35
C GLN A 510 -18.32 -21.56 4.91
N ASP A 511 -18.20 -22.39 3.88
CA ASP A 511 -19.27 -23.30 3.49
C ASP A 511 -19.46 -24.36 4.58
N THR A 512 -20.69 -24.52 5.08
CA THR A 512 -20.99 -25.54 6.10
C THR A 512 -20.80 -26.97 5.55
N ARG A 513 -20.63 -27.14 4.23
CA ARG A 513 -20.42 -28.44 3.58
C ARG A 513 -19.04 -29.07 3.87
N THR A 514 -18.03 -28.32 4.30
CA THR A 514 -16.66 -28.82 4.50
C THR A 514 -16.25 -29.02 5.96
N SER A 515 -17.19 -29.18 6.89
CA SER A 515 -16.90 -29.74 8.22
C SER A 515 -17.34 -31.21 8.34
N PRO A 516 -16.68 -32.20 7.70
CA PRO A 516 -16.76 -33.57 8.17
C PRO A 516 -15.89 -33.68 9.44
N GLY A 517 -16.52 -33.50 10.61
CA GLY A 517 -15.92 -33.91 11.88
C GLY A 517 -15.55 -32.80 12.86
N SER A 518 -16.54 -31.99 13.28
CA SER A 518 -16.70 -31.86 14.74
C SER A 518 -17.41 -33.12 15.23
N ARG A 519 -16.71 -34.26 15.18
CA ARG A 519 -16.98 -35.28 16.19
C ARG A 519 -16.51 -34.59 17.46
N THR A 520 -17.46 -34.28 18.34
CA THR A 520 -17.23 -34.00 19.74
C THR A 520 -15.89 -34.60 20.15
N SER A 521 -14.85 -33.76 20.31
CA SER A 521 -13.64 -34.23 20.96
C SER A 521 -14.11 -34.80 22.30
N PRO A 522 -13.92 -36.09 22.57
CA PRO A 522 -14.33 -36.67 23.83
C PRO A 522 -13.60 -35.87 24.91
N GLU A 523 -14.37 -35.40 25.88
CA GLU A 523 -13.97 -34.71 27.10
C GLU A 523 -12.45 -34.83 27.33
N SER A 524 -11.72 -33.80 26.91
CA SER A 524 -10.29 -33.71 27.17
C SER A 524 -10.11 -33.69 28.68
N ASN A 525 -9.64 -34.82 29.22
CA ASN A 525 -9.23 -34.97 30.61
C ASN A 525 -8.39 -33.74 31.03
N PRO A 526 -8.71 -33.05 32.14
CA PRO A 526 -7.98 -31.86 32.58
C PRO A 526 -6.51 -32.09 32.97
N ALA A 527 -5.95 -33.28 32.79
CA ALA A 527 -4.66 -33.68 33.32
C ALA A 527 -3.48 -33.55 32.32
N GLU A 528 -3.70 -33.16 31.07
CA GLU A 528 -2.62 -32.88 30.10
C GLU A 528 -2.58 -31.39 29.72
N GLN A 529 -2.56 -30.52 30.74
CA GLN A 529 -2.13 -29.11 30.63
C GLN A 529 -0.68 -28.98 31.10
N THR A 530 0.24 -29.65 30.43
CA THR A 530 1.68 -29.40 30.61
C THR A 530 2.37 -29.51 29.27
N ASN A 531 2.15 -28.51 28.40
CA ASN A 531 3.19 -27.86 27.63
C ASN A 531 2.60 -26.63 26.93
N ALA A 532 3.01 -25.47 27.44
CA ALA A 532 2.60 -24.17 26.99
C ALA A 532 3.04 -23.91 25.53
N ILE A 533 2.07 -23.87 24.62
CA ILE A 533 2.12 -22.97 23.47
C ILE A 533 0.93 -22.03 23.66
N ALA A 534 1.24 -20.73 23.70
CA ALA A 534 0.38 -19.64 24.15
C ALA A 534 -1.09 -19.72 23.66
N ASP A 535 -2.00 -19.53 24.62
CA ASP A 535 -3.37 -19.02 24.47
C ASP A 535 -4.07 -19.28 23.12
N THR A 536 -4.66 -20.47 22.98
CA THR A 536 -5.52 -20.84 21.85
C THR A 536 -6.83 -20.04 21.79
N SER A 537 -7.14 -19.19 22.77
CA SER A 537 -8.44 -18.51 22.86
C SER A 537 -8.69 -17.50 21.72
N ARG A 538 -7.63 -16.90 21.16
CA ARG A 538 -7.74 -15.84 20.13
C ARG A 538 -8.00 -16.37 18.72
N ARG A 539 -7.61 -17.62 18.41
CA ARG A 539 -7.75 -18.21 17.06
C ARG A 539 -8.50 -19.54 17.12
N LYS A 540 -9.82 -19.47 17.36
CA LYS A 540 -10.70 -20.65 17.30
C LYS A 540 -10.77 -21.29 15.91
N GLY A 541 -10.44 -20.56 14.85
CA GLY A 541 -10.26 -21.09 13.51
C GLY A 541 -8.79 -21.15 13.15
N ALA A 542 -8.31 -22.34 12.77
CA ALA A 542 -6.97 -22.61 12.30
C ALA A 542 -6.63 -21.84 10.99
N ALA A 543 -6.61 -22.54 9.84
CA ALA A 543 -6.57 -21.93 8.51
C ALA A 543 -7.99 -21.78 7.91
N GLY A 544 -9.01 -21.78 8.76
CA GLY A 544 -10.41 -21.83 8.33
C GLY A 544 -10.70 -23.07 7.46
N ALA A 545 -11.39 -22.88 6.34
CA ALA A 545 -11.71 -23.95 5.39
C ALA A 545 -10.47 -24.65 4.82
N MET A 546 -9.31 -23.99 4.76
CA MET A 546 -8.05 -24.55 4.25
C MET A 546 -7.37 -25.53 5.22
N SER A 547 -7.88 -25.68 6.45
CA SER A 547 -7.19 -26.44 7.51
C SER A 547 -6.94 -27.90 7.12
N SER A 548 -7.92 -28.56 6.53
CA SER A 548 -7.81 -29.96 6.10
C SER A 548 -6.80 -30.12 4.96
N ASP A 549 -6.84 -29.24 3.96
CA ASP A 549 -5.96 -29.33 2.79
C ASP A 549 -4.50 -29.04 3.16
N LEU A 550 -4.27 -28.05 4.04
CA LEU A 550 -2.93 -27.76 4.55
C LEU A 550 -2.39 -28.87 5.44
N GLN A 551 -3.25 -29.49 6.26
CA GLN A 551 -2.87 -30.67 7.04
C GLN A 551 -2.43 -31.83 6.13
N HIS A 552 -3.15 -32.04 5.02
CA HIS A 552 -2.78 -33.06 4.04
C HIS A 552 -1.46 -32.73 3.32
N LEU A 553 -1.26 -31.48 2.89
CA LEU A 553 -0.01 -31.02 2.28
C LEU A 553 1.20 -31.15 3.21
N PHE A 554 1.02 -30.87 4.50
CA PHE A 554 2.07 -31.10 5.50
C PHE A 554 2.34 -32.59 5.68
N ALA A 555 1.30 -33.41 5.83
CA ALA A 555 1.43 -34.85 6.04
C ALA A 555 2.07 -35.59 4.85
N SER A 556 1.96 -35.06 3.62
CA SER A 556 2.59 -35.63 2.44
C SER A 556 4.12 -35.46 2.39
N GLN A 557 4.71 -34.65 3.27
CA GLN A 557 6.14 -34.40 3.29
C GLN A 557 6.93 -35.50 4.03
N PRO A 558 8.18 -35.78 3.64
CA PRO A 558 9.06 -36.67 4.38
C PRO A 558 9.23 -36.25 5.84
N ALA A 559 9.46 -37.19 6.75
CA ALA A 559 9.53 -36.93 8.19
C ALA A 559 10.61 -35.86 8.56
N GLU A 560 11.75 -35.88 7.89
CA GLU A 560 12.81 -34.89 8.06
C GLU A 560 12.39 -33.48 7.59
N THR A 561 11.76 -33.39 6.42
CA THR A 561 11.20 -32.11 5.92
C THR A 561 10.10 -31.60 6.85
N ARG A 562 9.25 -32.49 7.38
CA ARG A 562 8.19 -32.12 8.34
C ARG A 562 8.74 -31.53 9.63
N SER A 563 9.87 -32.03 10.15
CA SER A 563 10.46 -31.46 11.37
C SER A 563 11.00 -30.04 11.14
N LEU A 564 11.64 -29.78 10.00
CA LEU A 564 12.12 -28.46 9.60
C LEU A 564 10.95 -27.48 9.36
N ILE A 565 9.92 -27.92 8.63
CA ILE A 565 8.70 -27.14 8.42
C ILE A 565 8.05 -26.79 9.76
N LEU A 566 7.93 -27.75 10.68
CA LEU A 566 7.31 -27.56 11.98
C LEU A 566 8.06 -26.52 12.83
N SER A 567 9.41 -26.57 12.82
CA SER A 567 10.25 -25.57 13.48
C SER A 567 9.98 -24.16 12.93
N ALA A 568 10.00 -24.00 11.60
CA ALA A 568 9.73 -22.72 10.95
C ALA A 568 8.32 -22.19 11.25
N ILE A 569 7.30 -23.05 11.19
CA ILE A 569 5.91 -22.68 11.51
C ILE A 569 5.78 -22.24 12.97
N ASN A 570 6.42 -22.92 13.93
CA ASN A 570 6.34 -22.55 15.35
C ASN A 570 6.97 -21.17 15.60
N SER A 571 8.14 -20.91 15.01
CA SER A 571 8.78 -19.59 15.07
C SER A 571 7.89 -18.51 14.45
N HIS A 572 7.25 -18.81 13.31
CA HIS A 572 6.34 -17.89 12.64
C HIS A 572 5.06 -17.64 13.41
N ALA A 573 4.48 -18.66 14.03
CA ALA A 573 3.31 -18.52 14.89
C ALA A 573 3.58 -17.61 16.10
N THR A 574 4.78 -17.75 16.69
CA THR A 574 5.25 -16.87 17.78
C THR A 574 5.40 -15.43 17.30
N TYR A 575 6.01 -15.25 16.12
CA TYR A 575 6.15 -13.95 15.48
C TYR A 575 4.79 -13.26 15.24
N LEU A 576 3.79 -14.00 14.73
CA LEU A 576 2.45 -13.45 14.51
C LEU A 576 1.77 -13.03 15.81
N SER A 577 1.88 -13.83 16.88
CA SER A 577 1.33 -13.46 18.20
C SER A 577 1.96 -12.17 18.72
N ALA A 578 3.27 -12.03 18.61
CA ALA A 578 3.98 -10.82 19.03
C ALA A 578 3.55 -9.58 18.23
N LEU A 579 3.26 -9.74 16.93
CA LEU A 579 2.73 -8.65 16.10
C LEU A 579 1.30 -8.23 16.47
N GLU A 580 0.44 -9.18 16.83
CA GLU A 580 -0.92 -8.87 17.31
C GLU A 580 -0.87 -8.08 18.62
N ASP A 581 -0.06 -8.54 19.58
CA ASP A 581 0.13 -7.86 20.86
C ASP A 581 0.70 -6.45 20.66
N LEU A 582 1.69 -6.30 19.77
CA LEU A 582 2.25 -4.99 19.42
C LEU A 582 1.20 -4.07 18.77
N SER A 583 0.39 -4.60 17.85
CA SER A 583 -0.65 -3.82 17.17
C SER A 583 -1.69 -3.30 18.17
N LEU A 584 -2.14 -4.14 19.10
CA LEU A 584 -3.07 -3.73 20.17
C LEU A 584 -2.44 -2.70 21.11
N ALA A 585 -1.18 -2.90 21.52
CA ALA A 585 -0.47 -1.94 22.37
C ALA A 585 -0.32 -0.56 21.73
N ARG A 586 -0.01 -0.50 20.43
CA ARG A 586 0.09 0.76 19.68
C ARG A 586 -1.26 1.46 19.54
N MET A 587 -2.32 0.71 19.29
CA MET A 587 -3.68 1.26 19.27
C MET A 587 -4.06 1.84 20.64
N GLN A 588 -3.80 1.10 21.73
CA GLN A 588 -4.10 1.58 23.08
C GLN A 588 -3.36 2.87 23.40
N ARG A 589 -2.05 2.95 23.08
CA ARG A 589 -1.25 4.17 23.27
C ARG A 589 -1.86 5.39 22.57
N ILE A 590 -2.35 5.21 21.34
CA ILE A 590 -3.03 6.28 20.60
C ILE A 590 -4.33 6.71 21.30
N LEU A 591 -5.15 5.76 21.76
CA LEU A 591 -6.40 6.04 22.48
C LEU A 591 -6.12 6.79 23.81
N ASP A 592 -5.10 6.38 24.54
CA ASP A 592 -4.66 7.02 25.79
C ASP A 592 -4.21 8.46 25.54
N ASN A 593 -3.42 8.69 24.48
CA ASN A 593 -2.96 10.03 24.09
C ASN A 593 -4.13 10.94 23.70
N MET A 594 -5.08 10.43 22.90
CA MET A 594 -6.28 11.17 22.48
C MET A 594 -7.16 11.54 23.68
N THR A 595 -7.31 10.63 24.64
CA THR A 595 -8.08 10.86 25.88
C THR A 595 -7.39 11.89 26.77
N THR A 596 -6.06 11.80 26.90
CA THR A 596 -5.25 12.76 27.65
C THR A 596 -5.35 14.15 27.05
N ALA A 597 -5.29 14.28 25.72
CA ALA A 597 -5.44 15.57 25.03
C ALA A 597 -6.84 16.17 25.23
N ALA A 598 -7.90 15.36 25.23
CA ALA A 598 -9.27 15.82 25.47
C ALA A 598 -9.51 16.32 26.91
N SER A 599 -8.80 15.76 27.90
CA SER A 599 -8.95 16.15 29.31
C SER A 599 -8.21 17.45 29.69
N LYS A 600 -7.35 17.99 28.82
CA LYS A 600 -6.59 19.23 29.05
C LYS A 600 -6.96 20.33 28.02
N PRO A 601 -8.14 20.96 28.11
CA PRO A 601 -8.54 22.01 27.16
C PRO A 601 -7.75 23.32 27.29
N ASP A 602 -7.17 23.64 28.45
CA ASP A 602 -6.48 24.92 28.69
C ASP A 602 -5.03 24.97 28.18
N THR A 603 -4.48 23.85 27.71
CA THR A 603 -3.13 23.77 27.12
C THR A 603 -3.16 23.45 25.63
N VAL A 604 -4.31 23.65 24.99
CA VAL A 604 -4.57 23.24 23.62
C VAL A 604 -3.83 24.16 22.64
N PRO A 605 -2.79 23.68 21.93
CA PRO A 605 -2.20 24.44 20.84
C PRO A 605 -3.26 24.79 19.79
N ALA A 606 -3.16 25.98 19.18
CA ALA A 606 -4.07 26.52 18.16
C ALA A 606 -4.22 25.66 16.87
N SER A 607 -3.65 24.45 16.84
CA SER A 607 -3.95 23.36 15.91
C SER A 607 -5.34 22.73 16.17
N LEU A 608 -5.81 22.72 17.41
CA LEU A 608 -6.98 21.96 17.87
C LEU A 608 -8.25 22.80 18.05
N ALA A 609 -8.15 24.14 18.01
CA ALA A 609 -9.31 25.03 18.03
C ALA A 609 -9.90 25.22 16.61
N PRO A 610 -11.22 25.11 16.41
CA PRO A 610 -11.84 25.47 15.12
C PRO A 610 -11.57 26.96 14.82
N PRO A 611 -11.34 27.33 13.55
CA PRO A 611 -10.95 28.70 13.21
C PRO A 611 -12.03 29.70 13.62
N SER A 612 -11.63 30.73 14.36
CA SER A 612 -12.45 31.92 14.57
C SER A 612 -12.67 32.61 13.22
N ASN A 613 -13.93 32.65 12.78
CA ASN A 613 -14.38 33.24 11.51
C ASN A 613 -13.78 34.65 11.29
N PRO A 614 -13.03 34.90 10.18
CA PRO A 614 -12.92 36.24 9.66
C PRO A 614 -14.24 36.60 8.97
N SER A 615 -14.89 37.63 9.50
CA SER A 615 -16.13 38.23 9.01
C SER A 615 -16.24 38.29 7.48
N SER A 616 -17.00 37.39 6.87
CA SER A 616 -17.74 37.68 5.64
C SER A 616 -18.92 36.71 5.51
N THR A 617 -20.09 37.33 5.54
CA THR A 617 -21.45 36.88 5.24
C THR A 617 -21.55 35.66 4.32
N ALA A 618 -21.68 34.46 4.89
CA ALA A 618 -22.27 33.30 4.24
C ALA A 618 -23.20 32.61 5.24
N THR A 619 -24.46 32.49 4.84
CA THR A 619 -25.64 32.15 5.64
C THR A 619 -25.49 30.82 6.37
N SER A 620 -25.89 30.82 7.64
CA SER A 620 -25.86 29.70 8.57
C SER A 620 -26.70 28.51 8.10
N TYR A 621 -26.04 27.37 7.89
CA TYR A 621 -26.51 26.06 8.34
C TYR A 621 -25.34 25.45 9.10
N PHE A 622 -25.60 24.69 10.16
CA PHE A 622 -24.64 24.20 11.17
C PHE A 622 -24.43 25.10 12.39
N SER A 623 -25.39 25.07 13.32
CA SER A 623 -25.12 25.31 14.74
C SER A 623 -24.60 24.01 15.38
N PRO A 624 -23.38 23.97 15.93
CA PRO A 624 -22.86 22.81 16.63
C PRO A 624 -23.28 22.88 18.11
N GLY A 625 -24.09 21.92 18.54
CA GLY A 625 -24.58 21.87 19.92
C GLY A 625 -25.00 20.47 20.34
N TYR A 626 -24.06 19.53 20.44
CA TYR A 626 -24.27 18.25 21.16
C TYR A 626 -22.97 17.77 21.81
N TRP A 627 -22.35 18.63 22.62
CA TRP A 627 -21.43 18.23 23.68
C TRP A 627 -21.88 18.95 24.96
N SER A 628 -22.97 18.51 25.57
CA SER A 628 -23.36 18.98 26.89
C SER A 628 -24.03 17.87 27.68
N GLY A 629 -23.21 17.15 28.45
CA GLY A 629 -23.66 16.34 29.58
C GLY A 629 -23.13 16.98 30.86
N ARG A 630 -24.08 17.49 31.67
CA ARG A 630 -23.97 17.77 33.10
C ARG A 630 -23.72 19.22 33.55
N SER A 631 -24.86 19.85 33.78
CA SER A 631 -25.22 20.87 34.75
C SER A 631 -24.64 20.69 36.17
N SER A 632 -24.22 21.80 36.80
CA SER A 632 -24.64 22.26 38.14
C SER A 632 -24.06 23.65 38.50
N PRO A 633 -24.68 24.42 39.42
CA PRO A 633 -24.75 25.89 39.31
C PRO A 633 -24.09 26.68 40.45
N ALA A 634 -24.01 28.00 40.21
CA ALA A 634 -24.05 29.13 41.15
C ALA A 634 -22.88 29.36 42.12
N SER A 635 -22.19 30.51 41.99
CA SER A 635 -22.51 31.76 42.74
C SER A 635 -21.46 32.87 42.55
N PRO A 636 -21.77 34.14 42.89
CA PRO A 636 -21.13 35.33 42.32
C PRO A 636 -20.18 36.09 43.27
N ASN A 637 -19.54 37.11 42.69
CA ASN A 637 -18.90 38.28 43.31
C ASN A 637 -17.57 38.08 44.06
N SER A 638 -16.49 38.67 43.53
CA SER A 638 -15.92 39.94 44.03
C SER A 638 -14.51 40.23 43.44
N THR A 639 -14.33 41.42 42.88
CA THR A 639 -13.06 42.17 42.75
C THR A 639 -12.50 42.59 44.13
N PRO A 640 -11.29 43.17 44.32
CA PRO A 640 -10.23 43.61 43.37
C PRO A 640 -8.75 43.30 43.77
N ASN A 641 -7.81 43.64 42.88
CA ASN A 641 -6.43 44.14 43.12
C ASN A 641 -5.47 43.38 44.05
N THR A 642 -4.34 42.86 43.51
CA THR A 642 -2.96 43.30 43.83
C THR A 642 -1.89 42.64 42.93
N LYS A 643 -0.95 43.45 42.44
CA LYS A 643 0.42 43.09 41.98
C LYS A 643 1.35 42.91 43.22
N PRO A 644 2.63 42.52 43.10
CA PRO A 644 3.30 41.61 42.14
C PRO A 644 4.12 40.51 42.86
N GLY A 645 4.34 39.37 42.20
CA GLY A 645 5.27 38.33 42.68
C GLY A 645 6.07 37.76 41.52
N THR A 646 7.34 38.11 41.45
CA THR A 646 8.34 37.52 40.55
C THR A 646 8.55 36.06 40.97
N SER A 647 7.82 35.13 40.38
CA SER A 647 8.16 33.71 40.43
C SER A 647 8.44 33.25 39.01
N ALA A 648 9.66 32.78 38.82
CA ALA A 648 10.12 32.12 37.61
C ALA A 648 9.17 30.97 37.29
N ASN A 649 8.24 31.21 36.37
CA ASN A 649 7.34 30.17 35.88
C ASN A 649 8.13 29.32 34.89
N THR A 650 8.92 28.39 35.41
CA THR A 650 9.43 27.25 34.64
C THR A 650 8.32 26.23 34.48
N ASN A 651 7.18 26.63 33.91
CA ASN A 651 6.26 25.70 33.28
C ASN A 651 6.59 25.75 31.79
N ARG A 652 7.65 25.03 31.40
CA ARG A 652 7.73 24.57 30.01
C ARG A 652 6.64 23.52 29.90
N ASP A 653 5.56 23.86 29.22
CA ASP A 653 4.51 22.94 28.84
C ASP A 653 5.15 21.66 28.30
N GLU A 654 5.00 20.53 29.01
CA GLU A 654 5.39 19.24 28.47
C GLU A 654 4.55 19.01 27.21
N PRO A 655 5.17 18.74 26.05
CA PRO A 655 4.43 18.42 24.84
C PRO A 655 3.57 17.19 25.11
N SER A 656 2.27 17.27 24.76
CA SER A 656 1.36 16.13 24.89
C SER A 656 1.97 14.91 24.19
N PRO A 657 1.91 13.71 24.80
CA PRO A 657 2.51 12.52 24.21
C PRO A 657 1.91 12.26 22.82
N CYS A 658 2.79 12.10 21.82
CA CYS A 658 2.44 11.92 20.42
C CYS A 658 2.92 10.53 19.94
N SER A 659 2.09 9.81 19.19
CA SER A 659 2.47 8.51 18.63
C SER A 659 3.04 8.66 17.21
N PHE A 660 4.22 8.07 16.99
CA PHE A 660 4.84 7.96 15.66
C PHE A 660 4.75 6.54 15.06
N SER A 661 4.08 5.63 15.77
CA SER A 661 3.77 4.28 15.32
C SER A 661 2.32 3.97 15.67
N GLY A 662 1.60 3.29 14.76
CA GLY A 662 0.21 2.89 14.97
C GLY A 662 -0.01 1.40 14.72
N PRO A 663 -1.26 0.92 14.87
CA PRO A 663 -1.63 -0.47 14.64
C PRO A 663 -1.52 -0.87 13.17
N GLY A 664 -1.59 -2.17 12.91
CA GLY A 664 -1.67 -2.72 11.55
C GLY A 664 -0.53 -3.67 11.22
N MET A 665 -0.78 -4.97 11.42
CA MET A 665 0.15 -6.02 11.02
C MET A 665 0.48 -5.97 9.52
N PHE A 666 -0.47 -5.54 8.68
CA PHE A 666 -0.27 -5.42 7.23
C PHE A 666 0.88 -4.46 6.87
N LEU A 667 1.13 -3.41 7.67
CA LEU A 667 2.27 -2.52 7.47
C LEU A 667 3.59 -3.23 7.70
N VAL A 668 3.66 -4.08 8.74
CA VAL A 668 4.84 -4.91 9.01
C VAL A 668 5.05 -5.95 7.90
N ARG A 669 3.98 -6.57 7.39
CA ARG A 669 4.06 -7.52 6.26
C ARG A 669 4.48 -6.84 4.97
N TRP A 670 3.99 -5.64 4.71
CA TRP A 670 4.44 -4.82 3.58
C TRP A 670 5.92 -4.46 3.72
N GLN A 671 6.34 -4.00 4.91
CA GLN A 671 7.73 -3.64 5.17
C GLN A 671 8.67 -4.85 5.04
N HIS A 672 8.25 -6.04 5.47
CA HIS A 672 8.99 -7.29 5.27
C HIS A 672 9.30 -7.55 3.78
N LEU A 673 8.30 -7.41 2.89
CA LEU A 673 8.52 -7.59 1.45
C LEU A 673 9.48 -6.55 0.85
N LEU A 674 9.44 -5.31 1.34
CA LEU A 674 10.41 -4.29 0.96
C LEU A 674 11.81 -4.66 1.45
N ASP A 675 11.93 -5.04 2.72
CA ASP A 675 13.19 -5.32 3.38
C ASP A 675 13.93 -6.50 2.79
N GLU A 676 13.18 -7.50 2.33
CA GLU A 676 13.70 -8.71 1.70
C GLU A 676 13.94 -8.58 0.18
N THR A 677 13.55 -7.46 -0.44
CA THR A 677 13.80 -7.23 -1.87
C THR A 677 15.30 -7.22 -2.18
N PRO A 678 15.82 -8.08 -3.09
CA PRO A 678 17.23 -8.07 -3.45
C PRO A 678 17.66 -6.78 -4.17
N ILE A 679 18.83 -6.26 -3.81
CA ILE A 679 19.42 -5.04 -4.37
C ILE A 679 20.87 -5.32 -4.80
N ALA A 680 21.26 -4.85 -5.98
CA ALA A 680 22.61 -5.06 -6.49
C ALA A 680 23.68 -4.46 -5.53
N PRO A 681 24.86 -5.11 -5.41
CA PRO A 681 25.98 -4.57 -4.64
C PRO A 681 26.34 -3.15 -5.07
N ALA A 682 26.67 -2.30 -4.09
CA ALA A 682 27.08 -0.91 -4.34
C ALA A 682 28.57 -0.75 -4.66
N THR A 683 29.39 -1.78 -4.42
CA THR A 683 30.85 -1.74 -4.55
C THR A 683 31.37 -2.81 -5.51
N PHE A 684 32.61 -2.60 -6.01
CA PHE A 684 33.27 -3.44 -7.02
C PHE A 684 33.82 -4.77 -6.49
N THR A 685 34.34 -4.80 -5.26
CA THR A 685 35.22 -5.90 -4.81
C THR A 685 34.41 -7.16 -4.50
N GLY A 686 34.63 -8.23 -5.27
CA GLY A 686 34.07 -9.56 -5.00
C GLY A 686 34.46 -10.15 -3.63
N ALA A 687 35.39 -9.52 -2.91
CA ALA A 687 35.77 -9.87 -1.53
C ALA A 687 34.95 -9.12 -0.45
N GLY A 688 34.07 -8.17 -0.81
CA GLY A 688 33.26 -7.41 0.15
C GLY A 688 31.91 -6.90 -0.37
N GLY A 689 31.56 -7.19 -1.64
CA GLY A 689 30.29 -6.81 -2.24
C GLY A 689 29.13 -7.68 -1.75
N GLN A 690 28.72 -7.54 -0.50
CA GLN A 690 27.57 -8.27 0.01
C GLN A 690 26.32 -7.95 -0.82
N LEU A 691 25.57 -8.99 -1.23
CA LEU A 691 24.24 -8.81 -1.80
C LEU A 691 23.39 -8.02 -0.80
N ARG A 692 22.91 -6.85 -1.23
CA ARG A 692 22.10 -5.97 -0.38
C ARG A 692 20.63 -6.39 -0.49
N LYS A 693 19.85 -5.98 0.50
CA LYS A 693 18.39 -6.06 0.46
C LYS A 693 17.77 -4.66 0.63
N GLY A 694 16.46 -4.55 0.50
CA GLY A 694 15.74 -3.28 0.62
C GLY A 694 16.00 -2.57 1.96
N LYS A 695 16.19 -3.33 3.04
CA LYS A 695 16.54 -2.79 4.36
C LYS A 695 17.87 -2.00 4.37
N ASP A 696 18.83 -2.42 3.55
CA ASP A 696 20.15 -1.80 3.45
C ASP A 696 20.13 -0.50 2.62
N VAL A 697 19.01 -0.23 1.94
CA VAL A 697 18.79 0.98 1.12
C VAL A 697 17.61 1.81 1.60
N LYS A 698 17.15 1.61 2.86
CA LYS A 698 16.16 2.51 3.48
C LYS A 698 16.67 3.95 3.47
N GLY A 699 15.82 4.89 3.07
CA GLY A 699 16.18 6.30 2.90
C GLY A 699 16.86 6.63 1.57
N VAL A 700 17.31 5.64 0.79
CA VAL A 700 17.94 5.88 -0.51
C VAL A 700 16.86 6.06 -1.58
N LEU A 701 16.66 7.32 -1.99
CA LEU A 701 15.79 7.63 -3.12
C LEU A 701 16.49 7.32 -4.45
N ALA A 702 15.71 6.82 -5.41
CA ALA A 702 16.17 6.73 -6.79
C ALA A 702 16.56 8.12 -7.31
N ARG A 703 17.69 8.22 -8.02
CA ARG A 703 18.19 9.47 -8.61
C ARG A 703 17.11 10.09 -9.49
N GLY A 704 16.82 11.38 -9.30
CA GLY A 704 15.71 12.09 -9.97
C GLY A 704 14.45 12.32 -9.11
N LYS A 705 14.35 11.66 -7.94
CA LYS A 705 13.24 11.86 -6.99
C LYS A 705 13.58 12.83 -5.85
N THR A 706 14.46 13.80 -6.08
CA THR A 706 14.74 14.82 -5.05
C THR A 706 13.64 15.89 -5.07
N VAL A 707 13.34 16.49 -3.91
CA VAL A 707 12.36 17.59 -3.81
C VAL A 707 12.72 18.74 -4.75
N ALA A 708 14.02 19.00 -4.95
CA ALA A 708 14.53 20.00 -5.88
C ALA A 708 14.13 19.76 -7.34
N GLN A 709 13.89 18.51 -7.74
CA GLN A 709 13.58 18.13 -9.12
C GLN A 709 12.09 18.22 -9.48
N VAL A 710 11.18 18.37 -8.50
CA VAL A 710 9.72 18.48 -8.78
C VAL A 710 9.29 19.94 -9.05
N GLY A 711 10.20 20.77 -9.58
CA GLY A 711 9.88 22.09 -10.15
C GLY A 711 9.33 23.14 -9.17
N GLY A 712 10.03 23.42 -8.07
CA GLY A 712 9.66 24.55 -7.19
C GLY A 712 10.89 25.20 -6.57
N ALA A 713 10.99 26.53 -6.73
CA ALA A 713 11.91 27.39 -5.99
C ALA A 713 11.92 26.99 -4.51
N ALA A 714 13.12 27.02 -3.92
CA ALA A 714 13.39 26.72 -2.52
C ALA A 714 12.27 27.24 -1.61
N TRP A 715 11.81 26.39 -0.70
CA TRP A 715 10.86 26.74 0.35
C TRP A 715 11.22 28.09 0.98
N GLY A 716 10.21 28.96 1.08
CA GLY A 716 10.18 30.10 2.01
C GLY A 716 11.44 30.96 2.07
N LYS A 717 11.79 31.66 0.98
CA LYS A 717 12.14 33.07 1.18
C LYS A 717 10.83 33.81 1.38
N ASP A 718 10.36 33.84 2.61
CA ASP A 718 9.42 34.88 3.00
C ASP A 718 10.08 36.22 2.66
N LYS A 719 9.30 37.09 2.01
CA LYS A 719 9.76 38.34 1.38
C LYS A 719 10.20 39.41 2.38
N ASP A 720 10.39 39.07 3.65
CA ASP A 720 10.83 40.01 4.66
C ASP A 720 12.36 39.98 4.72
N GLY A 721 12.93 40.90 3.94
CA GLY A 721 14.37 41.00 3.73
C GLY A 721 15.14 41.33 5.00
N ASN A 722 15.99 40.40 5.45
CA ASN A 722 17.28 40.68 6.07
C ASN A 722 18.08 39.36 6.19
N GLY A 723 19.36 39.35 5.83
CA GLY A 723 20.28 38.24 6.17
C GLY A 723 20.86 37.50 4.96
N GLY A 724 22.17 37.64 4.78
CA GLY A 724 22.94 37.10 3.66
C GLY A 724 23.40 35.65 3.79
N GLY A 725 23.85 35.13 2.64
CA GLY A 725 24.93 34.17 2.44
C GLY A 725 24.97 32.87 3.27
N GLY A 726 24.79 31.74 2.58
CA GLY A 726 25.43 30.48 2.99
C GLY A 726 24.60 29.23 2.69
N GLY A 727 25.13 28.36 1.83
CA GLY A 727 24.98 26.90 1.92
C GLY A 727 23.62 26.29 1.57
N GLY A 728 23.57 25.63 0.42
CA GLY A 728 22.45 24.79 0.02
C GLY A 728 22.19 23.63 0.99
N GLY A 729 20.99 23.64 1.57
CA GLY A 729 20.36 22.53 2.26
C GLY A 729 18.88 22.89 2.38
N GLY A 730 18.00 22.10 1.77
CA GLY A 730 16.58 22.43 1.65
C GLY A 730 15.93 22.64 3.02
N GLY A 731 15.55 23.88 3.31
CA GLY A 731 14.80 24.25 4.50
C GLY A 731 13.34 23.85 4.37
N GLY A 732 12.99 22.70 4.92
CA GLY A 732 11.62 22.35 5.26
C GLY A 732 11.64 21.43 6.47
N GLY A 733 10.94 21.82 7.56
CA GLY A 733 10.83 21.14 8.85
C GLY A 733 11.68 19.87 8.98
N GLY A 734 12.92 20.03 9.46
CA GLY A 734 13.99 19.05 9.28
C GLY A 734 13.87 17.82 10.17
N TRP A 735 13.02 16.87 9.80
CA TRP A 735 13.10 15.49 10.27
C TRP A 735 13.54 14.56 9.14
N ASP A 736 14.25 13.50 9.49
CA ASP A 736 14.64 12.45 8.55
C ASP A 736 13.62 11.30 8.60
N PRO A 737 12.81 11.09 7.55
CA PRO A 737 11.86 9.98 7.47
C PRO A 737 12.50 8.62 7.74
N ALA A 738 13.75 8.40 7.29
CA ALA A 738 14.43 7.12 7.46
C ALA A 738 14.82 6.88 8.92
N VAL A 739 15.18 7.92 9.66
CA VAL A 739 15.46 7.82 11.10
C VAL A 739 14.17 7.51 11.86
N LEU A 740 13.08 8.22 11.56
CA LEU A 740 11.77 7.99 12.19
C LEU A 740 11.24 6.58 11.90
N ALA A 741 11.37 6.11 10.65
CA ALA A 741 10.97 4.76 10.28
C ALA A 741 11.73 3.70 11.06
N ARG A 742 13.06 3.86 11.21
CA ARG A 742 13.88 2.94 12.01
C ARG A 742 13.43 2.91 13.47
N MET A 743 13.17 4.07 14.08
CA MET A 743 12.66 4.14 15.45
C MET A 743 11.29 3.45 15.59
N ALA A 744 10.39 3.63 14.61
CA ALA A 744 9.09 2.96 14.60
C ALA A 744 9.21 1.43 14.41
N GLU A 745 10.31 0.95 13.84
CA GLU A 745 10.59 -0.47 13.61
C GLU A 745 11.34 -1.15 14.78
N GLU A 746 11.94 -0.40 15.72
CA GLU A 746 12.70 -0.98 16.84
C GLU A 746 11.85 -1.90 17.73
N GLU A 747 10.56 -1.59 17.91
CA GLU A 747 9.63 -2.45 18.65
C GLU A 747 9.16 -3.69 17.84
N VAL A 748 9.41 -3.74 16.53
CA VAL A 748 8.88 -4.77 15.64
C VAL A 748 9.75 -6.03 15.72
N PRO A 749 9.18 -7.20 16.07
CA PRO A 749 9.94 -8.45 16.10
C PRO A 749 10.47 -8.79 14.70
N THR A 750 11.64 -9.43 14.64
CA THR A 750 12.22 -9.87 13.37
C THR A 750 11.43 -11.06 12.81
N ALA A 751 11.07 -11.00 11.53
CA ALA A 751 10.41 -12.10 10.84
C ALA A 751 11.34 -13.33 10.77
N PRO A 752 10.86 -14.54 11.11
CA PRO A 752 11.65 -15.75 11.01
C PRO A 752 11.86 -16.18 9.56
N ASP A 753 12.90 -16.98 9.32
CA ASP A 753 13.11 -17.61 8.02
C ASP A 753 12.04 -18.69 7.78
N THR A 754 11.36 -18.56 6.63
CA THR A 754 10.27 -19.44 6.21
C THR A 754 10.56 -20.10 4.86
N ALA A 755 11.78 -19.98 4.32
CA ALA A 755 12.16 -20.49 3.01
C ALA A 755 11.88 -21.99 2.86
N VAL A 756 12.19 -22.79 3.89
CA VAL A 756 11.95 -24.25 3.89
C VAL A 756 10.47 -24.60 3.70
N VAL A 757 9.56 -23.79 4.23
CA VAL A 757 8.11 -24.00 4.09
C VAL A 757 7.68 -23.69 2.65
N VAL A 758 8.17 -22.60 2.09
CA VAL A 758 7.85 -22.18 0.72
C VAL A 758 8.41 -23.16 -0.30
N GLU A 759 9.65 -23.61 -0.12
CA GLU A 759 10.30 -24.59 -1.00
C GLU A 759 9.58 -25.94 -1.00
N ALA A 760 9.18 -26.44 0.18
CA ALA A 760 8.55 -27.75 0.30
C ALA A 760 7.05 -27.75 -0.08
N LEU A 761 6.32 -26.67 0.22
CA LEU A 761 4.85 -26.65 0.14
C LEU A 761 4.27 -25.63 -0.84
N GLY A 762 5.08 -24.69 -1.35
CA GLY A 762 4.59 -23.59 -2.18
C GLY A 762 3.93 -24.04 -3.50
N GLU A 763 4.53 -25.01 -4.20
CA GLU A 763 3.95 -25.53 -5.44
C GLU A 763 2.63 -26.28 -5.18
N GLY A 764 2.59 -27.14 -4.15
CA GLY A 764 1.38 -27.85 -3.76
C GLY A 764 0.26 -26.90 -3.35
N PHE A 765 0.59 -25.82 -2.63
CA PHE A 765 -0.36 -24.78 -2.26
C PHE A 765 -0.91 -24.05 -3.49
N ARG A 766 -0.06 -23.68 -4.46
CA ARG A 766 -0.53 -23.05 -5.71
C ARG A 766 -1.50 -23.97 -6.47
N GLN A 767 -1.18 -25.25 -6.60
CA GLN A 767 -2.03 -26.22 -7.28
C GLN A 767 -3.39 -26.36 -6.59
N LEU A 768 -3.38 -26.41 -5.25
CA LEU A 768 -4.58 -26.45 -4.42
C LEU A 768 -5.48 -25.22 -4.67
N VAL A 769 -4.91 -24.02 -4.58
CA VAL A 769 -5.65 -22.75 -4.83
C VAL A 769 -6.18 -22.70 -6.26
N ALA A 770 -5.39 -23.09 -7.26
CA ALA A 770 -5.84 -23.16 -8.64
C ALA A 770 -6.99 -24.16 -8.83
N GLY A 771 -7.06 -25.23 -8.02
CA GLY A 771 -8.22 -26.13 -7.95
C GLY A 771 -9.47 -25.41 -7.44
N LEU A 772 -9.36 -24.71 -6.31
CA LEU A 772 -10.48 -24.01 -5.65
C LEU A 772 -11.06 -22.85 -6.48
N VAL A 773 -10.23 -22.15 -7.26
CA VAL A 773 -10.68 -21.04 -8.12
C VAL A 773 -11.32 -21.53 -9.43
N ARG A 774 -11.12 -22.81 -9.79
CA ARG A 774 -11.73 -23.44 -10.97
C ARG A 774 -13.11 -24.03 -10.67
N SER A 775 -13.32 -24.55 -9.47
CA SER A 775 -14.62 -25.00 -8.97
C SER A 775 -15.56 -23.83 -8.71
#